data_AF-A0A5E9AIK5-F1
#
_entry.id   AF-A0A5E9AIK5-F1
#
_cell.length_a   1.000
_cell.length_b   1.000
_cell.length_c   1.000
_cell.angle_alpha   90.00
_cell.angle_beta   90.00
_cell.angle_gamma   90.00
#
_symmetry.space_group_name_H-M   'P 1'
#
loop_
_entity.id
_entity.type
_entity.pdbx_description
1 polymer ?
#
loop_
_entity_poly.entity_id
_entity_poly.type
_entity_poly.pdbx_seq_one_letter_code
_entity_poly.pdbx_strand_id
1 'polypeptide(L)'
;MTTFFRLLESSVDLKGTHLRDAVASLRDLNQAPPSQGSPILERDPTTFLALPGTPFAYWLNDSIREVFKSLGKFGEDGRKAVVGLKTSDDSRFVRLHWEVPLSPIGERRWVVFAKGGAFSPYYSDHQTVVGWMGDGAQLWAYYEANRARTGGMIKNPDFYFRAGLTWPLRAHRFAPQALPKNCIFSLRGYCAFVPEGDLLWTLAVFNSSVFDFLFKTTLGRFGYPEFIVGQLLRLPWLRPDSDIAERLGQLARRAWSLQRFFSTRAETSCAFLLPPGLNENITCVDQGAIERELRSIQQEIDEAAFKLYGIGLEDRVAIEAFSTRAAASDASEEEQTDENRADEDDAPVDAGANALNSWLVGVAFGRFDPRLATGERPTPPEPEPFDPLASRSPGMWPEGEEPAQRADILVDDEGHDDDLASRARAVAERVHVHLPEKLRSWLAREFFPLHIKMYSKSRRKAPIYWQLATPSASYSVWLYIHAFNKDTLFRVQNDYVAPKLAHEERRLESLTNELRDNATAVQRKELAAQQVFVEELRAFLEEVKRVTPLWNPNLDDGVIINFAPLWRLVPQNKAWQKELKSTWDALCGAKYEWAHLAMYLWPERVVPNCARDRSLAIAHGFANVFWVEGSDGKTMTRKTPTRSVDELVRERTSPAVKAALKSLIEAPVANGNGGRGRTGRSRSTAATEGEDA
;
A
#
# COMPACT_ATOMS: atom_id res chain seq x y z
N MET A 1 40.81 30.44 -17.54
CA MET A 1 40.80 29.20 -16.74
C MET A 1 40.61 29.58 -15.28
N THR A 2 39.72 28.88 -14.58
CA THR A 2 39.50 28.97 -13.14
C THR A 2 39.93 27.66 -12.51
N THR A 3 40.70 27.73 -11.43
CA THR A 3 41.21 26.56 -10.72
C THR A 3 40.24 26.17 -9.59
N PHE A 4 39.86 24.90 -9.56
CA PHE A 4 39.00 24.28 -8.57
C PHE A 4 39.81 23.29 -7.73
N PHE A 5 39.68 23.39 -6.41
CA PHE A 5 40.26 22.43 -5.46
C PHE A 5 39.16 21.50 -4.96
N ARG A 6 39.22 20.22 -5.34
CA ARG A 6 38.27 19.19 -4.94
C ARG A 6 38.78 18.44 -3.71
N LEU A 7 38.19 18.74 -2.56
CA LEU A 7 38.53 18.11 -1.26
C LEU A 7 37.34 17.38 -0.64
N LEU A 8 36.37 16.97 -1.47
CA LEU A 8 35.13 16.34 -1.00
C LEU A 8 35.40 14.96 -0.37
N GLU A 9 36.43 14.25 -0.83
CA GLU A 9 36.80 12.91 -0.36
C GLU A 9 37.78 12.93 0.83
N SER A 10 38.35 14.10 1.13
CA SER A 10 39.22 14.28 2.29
C SER A 10 38.38 14.31 3.57
N SER A 11 38.78 13.55 4.59
CA SER A 11 38.19 13.66 5.92
C SER A 11 38.35 15.08 6.46
N VAL A 12 37.42 15.53 7.30
CA VAL A 12 37.38 16.92 7.81
C VAL A 12 38.72 17.34 8.41
N ASP A 13 39.36 16.44 9.17
CA ASP A 13 40.65 16.69 9.83
C ASP A 13 41.83 16.81 8.84
N LEU A 14 41.73 16.18 7.67
CA LEU A 14 42.78 16.18 6.65
C LEU A 14 42.57 17.24 5.57
N LYS A 15 41.38 17.86 5.47
CA LYS A 15 41.07 18.87 4.44
C LYS A 15 42.08 20.02 4.42
N GLY A 16 42.49 20.52 5.58
CA GLY A 16 43.46 21.62 5.67
C GLY A 16 44.83 21.25 5.11
N THR A 17 45.29 20.03 5.40
CA THR A 17 46.56 19.48 4.89
C THR A 17 46.48 19.23 3.39
N HIS A 18 45.46 18.51 2.93
CA HIS A 18 45.28 18.22 1.51
C HIS A 18 45.10 19.50 0.66
N LEU A 19 44.46 20.54 1.19
CA LEU A 19 44.38 21.83 0.51
C LEU A 19 45.77 22.47 0.37
N ARG A 20 46.55 22.46 1.45
CA ARG A 20 47.91 23.03 1.46
C ARG A 20 48.80 22.32 0.44
N ASP A 21 48.73 20.99 0.41
CA ASP A 21 49.50 20.16 -0.51
C ASP A 21 49.09 20.43 -1.95
N ALA A 22 47.78 20.51 -2.24
CA ALA A 22 47.29 20.87 -3.57
C ALA A 22 47.71 22.28 -4.01
N VAL A 23 47.69 23.27 -3.11
CA VAL A 23 48.18 24.63 -3.41
C VAL A 23 49.69 24.63 -3.64
N ALA A 24 50.46 23.86 -2.88
CA ALA A 24 51.91 23.72 -3.08
C ALA A 24 52.21 23.06 -4.43
N SER A 25 51.54 21.95 -4.75
CA SER A 25 51.65 21.29 -6.05
C SER A 25 51.30 22.21 -7.21
N LEU A 26 50.25 23.04 -7.09
CA LEU A 26 49.90 24.01 -8.14
C LEU A 26 51.01 25.04 -8.38
N ARG A 27 51.69 25.49 -7.32
CA ARG A 27 52.80 26.44 -7.41
C ARG A 27 54.05 25.83 -8.06
N ASP A 28 54.27 24.54 -7.83
CA ASP A 28 55.39 23.80 -8.41
C ASP A 28 55.11 23.34 -9.86
N LEU A 29 53.85 23.10 -10.23
CA LEU A 29 53.38 22.59 -11.54
C LEU A 29 53.34 23.61 -12.69
N ASN A 30 54.11 24.70 -12.64
CA ASN A 30 54.24 25.66 -13.76
C ASN A 30 54.72 25.05 -15.11
N GLN A 31 54.85 23.72 -15.24
CA GLN A 31 55.33 23.01 -16.43
C GLN A 31 54.53 21.75 -16.85
N ALA A 32 53.48 21.31 -16.13
CA ALA A 32 52.68 20.16 -16.57
C ALA A 32 51.20 20.23 -16.12
N PRO A 33 50.24 19.87 -16.99
CA PRO A 33 48.82 19.85 -16.63
C PRO A 33 48.51 18.82 -15.52
N PRO A 34 47.52 19.07 -14.65
CA PRO A 34 47.15 18.14 -13.59
C PRO A 34 46.72 16.78 -14.16
N SER A 35 47.22 15.69 -13.58
CA SER A 35 46.86 14.32 -13.95
C SER A 35 45.41 13.97 -13.58
N GLN A 36 44.84 12.97 -14.26
CA GLN A 36 43.54 12.38 -13.92
C GLN A 36 43.58 11.87 -12.46
N GLY A 37 42.74 12.43 -11.59
CA GLY A 37 42.73 12.14 -10.15
C GLY A 37 43.40 13.19 -9.26
N SER A 38 43.98 14.26 -9.83
CA SER A 38 44.46 15.41 -9.06
C SER A 38 43.29 16.11 -8.33
N PRO A 39 43.48 16.56 -7.08
CA PRO A 39 42.51 17.42 -6.40
C PRO A 39 42.40 18.81 -7.06
N ILE A 40 43.23 19.12 -8.06
CA ILE A 40 43.25 20.39 -8.77
C ILE A 40 42.64 20.20 -10.15
N LEU A 41 41.61 20.99 -10.47
CA LEU A 41 40.90 20.95 -11.74
C LEU A 41 40.87 22.36 -12.35
N GLU A 42 41.42 22.54 -13.54
CA GLU A 42 41.31 23.81 -14.28
C GLU A 42 40.18 23.76 -15.30
N ARG A 43 39.28 24.74 -15.25
CA ARG A 43 38.12 24.83 -16.15
C ARG A 43 37.85 26.25 -16.58
N ASP A 44 37.47 26.43 -17.84
CA ASP A 44 36.92 27.70 -18.31
C ASP A 44 35.46 27.82 -17.80
N PRO A 45 35.10 28.87 -17.03
CA PRO A 45 33.73 29.07 -16.54
C PRO A 45 32.64 29.07 -17.62
N THR A 46 32.98 29.43 -18.87
CA THR A 46 32.01 29.40 -19.98
C THR A 46 31.51 27.97 -20.26
N THR A 47 32.29 26.93 -19.90
CA THR A 47 31.92 25.52 -20.09
C THR A 47 30.77 25.06 -19.19
N PHE A 48 30.42 25.80 -18.14
CA PHE A 48 29.26 25.49 -17.29
C PHE A 48 27.93 25.77 -17.99
N LEU A 49 27.91 26.68 -18.97
CA LEU A 49 26.74 26.99 -19.78
C LEU A 49 26.29 25.81 -20.67
N ALA A 50 27.14 24.79 -20.80
CA ALA A 50 26.82 23.57 -21.54
C ALA A 50 25.71 22.74 -20.88
N LEU A 51 25.54 22.82 -19.56
CA LEU A 51 24.54 22.03 -18.84
C LEU A 51 23.27 22.83 -18.57
N PRO A 52 22.08 22.21 -18.67
CA PRO A 52 20.83 22.83 -18.26
C PRO A 52 20.85 23.31 -16.81
N GLY A 53 20.49 24.57 -16.58
CA GLY A 53 20.51 25.17 -15.24
C GLY A 53 21.90 25.57 -14.74
N THR A 54 22.94 25.42 -15.58
CA THR A 54 24.30 25.90 -15.33
C THR A 54 24.91 25.45 -13.99
N PRO A 55 24.85 24.15 -13.62
CA PRO A 55 25.53 23.66 -12.42
C PRO A 55 27.06 23.85 -12.53
N PHE A 56 27.71 24.11 -11.40
CA PHE A 56 29.17 24.16 -11.29
C PHE A 56 29.80 22.76 -11.35
N ALA A 57 29.54 22.02 -12.42
CA ALA A 57 30.02 20.67 -12.64
C ALA A 57 31.50 20.65 -13.07
N TYR A 58 32.41 21.18 -12.26
CA TYR A 58 33.83 21.35 -12.58
C TYR A 58 34.57 20.02 -12.79
N TRP A 59 34.08 18.93 -12.21
CA TRP A 59 34.62 17.57 -12.37
C TRP A 59 34.19 16.87 -13.66
N LEU A 60 33.24 17.44 -14.40
CA LEU A 60 32.70 16.80 -15.60
C LEU A 60 33.68 16.94 -16.78
N ASN A 61 33.90 15.82 -17.46
CA ASN A 61 34.76 15.74 -18.65
C ASN A 61 34.10 16.40 -19.87
N ASP A 62 34.92 16.87 -20.82
CA ASP A 62 34.44 17.62 -21.98
C ASP A 62 33.62 16.77 -22.95
N SER A 63 33.91 15.47 -23.06
CA SER A 63 33.10 14.50 -23.79
C SER A 63 31.64 14.49 -23.33
N ILE A 64 31.42 14.46 -22.02
CA ILE A 64 30.06 14.50 -21.45
C ILE A 64 29.40 15.85 -21.66
N ARG A 65 30.14 16.96 -21.59
CA ARG A 65 29.59 18.29 -21.94
C ARG A 65 29.14 18.35 -23.38
N GLU A 66 29.87 17.70 -24.28
CA GLU A 66 29.53 17.66 -25.70
C GLU A 66 28.25 16.87 -25.95
N VAL A 67 27.97 15.81 -25.17
CA VAL A 67 26.68 15.12 -25.19
C VAL A 67 25.52 16.09 -24.89
N PHE A 68 25.67 17.01 -23.93
CA PHE A 68 24.64 18.02 -23.63
C PHE A 68 24.48 19.10 -24.71
N LYS A 69 25.52 19.38 -25.50
CA LYS A 69 25.48 20.39 -26.55
C LYS A 69 24.98 19.86 -27.89
N SER A 70 25.41 18.66 -28.25
CA SER A 70 25.24 18.09 -29.59
C SER A 70 23.92 17.35 -29.77
N LEU A 71 23.36 16.78 -28.70
CA LEU A 71 22.12 16.01 -28.76
C LEU A 71 20.89 16.88 -28.52
N GLY A 72 19.78 16.47 -29.13
CA GLY A 72 18.45 17.01 -28.83
C GLY A 72 18.01 16.72 -27.40
N LYS A 73 16.92 17.35 -26.97
CA LYS A 73 16.41 17.24 -25.60
C LYS A 73 15.26 16.24 -25.51
N PHE A 74 15.13 15.58 -24.37
CA PHE A 74 14.01 14.67 -24.13
C PHE A 74 12.66 15.37 -24.31
N GLY A 75 12.50 16.64 -23.95
CA GLY A 75 11.23 17.37 -24.10
C GLY A 75 10.82 17.72 -25.54
N GLU A 76 11.63 17.39 -26.53
CA GLU A 76 11.33 17.59 -27.96
C GLU A 76 10.45 16.45 -28.52
N ASP A 77 9.97 16.58 -29.76
CA ASP A 77 9.22 15.54 -30.50
C ASP A 77 7.96 14.99 -29.78
N GLY A 78 7.26 15.85 -29.03
CA GLY A 78 5.99 15.49 -28.38
C GLY A 78 6.13 14.63 -27.12
N ARG A 79 7.35 14.28 -26.71
CA ARG A 79 7.64 13.59 -25.43
C ARG A 79 7.32 14.52 -24.25
N LYS A 80 6.81 13.95 -23.16
CA LYS A 80 6.35 14.72 -21.98
C LYS A 80 6.83 14.07 -20.70
N ALA A 81 7.09 14.90 -19.69
CA ALA A 81 7.28 14.47 -18.31
C ALA A 81 6.36 15.32 -17.43
N VAL A 82 5.51 14.68 -16.63
CA VAL A 82 4.42 15.34 -15.90
C VAL A 82 4.24 14.74 -14.50
N VAL A 83 3.56 15.49 -13.64
CA VAL A 83 3.09 15.03 -12.32
C VAL A 83 1.57 14.90 -12.33
N GLY A 84 1.03 14.01 -11.50
CA GLY A 84 -0.38 13.66 -11.54
C GLY A 84 -1.20 14.21 -10.37
N LEU A 85 -2.18 13.41 -9.96
CA LEU A 85 -3.22 13.74 -9.00
C LEU A 85 -2.68 13.94 -7.57
N LYS A 86 -3.16 14.99 -6.89
CA LYS A 86 -2.93 15.23 -5.45
C LYS A 86 -4.24 15.16 -4.67
N THR A 87 -4.72 13.97 -4.35
CA THR A 87 -5.98 13.68 -3.60
C THR A 87 -6.26 14.64 -2.43
N SER A 88 -5.23 15.00 -1.66
CA SER A 88 -5.32 15.87 -0.47
C SER A 88 -6.22 15.35 0.66
N ASP A 89 -6.71 14.10 0.53
CA ASP A 89 -7.40 13.29 1.54
C ASP A 89 -7.36 11.80 1.14
N ASP A 90 -6.24 11.14 1.42
CA ASP A 90 -6.06 9.71 1.12
C ASP A 90 -6.99 8.80 1.92
N SER A 91 -7.46 9.27 3.09
CA SER A 91 -8.41 8.50 3.92
C SER A 91 -9.73 8.29 3.18
N ARG A 92 -10.17 9.31 2.45
CA ARG A 92 -11.40 9.32 1.68
C ARG A 92 -11.25 8.70 0.30
N PHE A 93 -10.21 9.10 -0.46
CA PHE A 93 -10.16 8.84 -1.90
C PHE A 93 -9.23 7.70 -2.32
N VAL A 94 -8.40 7.16 -1.43
CA VAL A 94 -7.44 6.09 -1.76
C VAL A 94 -7.77 4.81 -1.00
N ARG A 95 -7.68 3.66 -1.66
CA ARG A 95 -7.79 2.33 -1.06
C ARG A 95 -6.64 1.45 -1.51
N LEU A 96 -6.47 0.31 -0.85
CA LEU A 96 -5.73 -0.83 -1.41
C LEU A 96 -6.68 -1.63 -2.29
N HIS A 97 -6.19 -2.22 -3.38
CA HIS A 97 -7.05 -2.88 -4.37
C HIS A 97 -7.86 -4.03 -3.77
N TRP A 98 -7.33 -4.70 -2.74
CA TRP A 98 -8.05 -5.77 -2.02
C TRP A 98 -9.11 -5.27 -1.04
N GLU A 99 -9.22 -3.96 -0.77
CA GLU A 99 -10.30 -3.42 0.06
C GLU A 99 -11.61 -3.27 -0.71
N VAL A 100 -11.54 -3.05 -2.02
CA VAL A 100 -12.67 -2.65 -2.87
C VAL A 100 -13.26 -3.86 -3.58
N PRO A 101 -14.54 -3.82 -4.01
CA PRO A 101 -15.19 -4.96 -4.65
C PRO A 101 -14.36 -5.52 -5.82
N LEU A 102 -14.37 -6.84 -5.98
CA LEU A 102 -13.77 -7.58 -7.10
C LEU A 102 -14.59 -7.39 -8.40
N SER A 103 -14.96 -6.16 -8.74
CA SER A 103 -15.44 -5.77 -10.07
C SER A 103 -14.24 -5.56 -11.00
N PRO A 104 -14.39 -5.61 -12.33
CA PRO A 104 -13.33 -5.24 -13.25
C PRO A 104 -12.76 -3.86 -12.87
N ILE A 105 -11.50 -3.84 -12.42
CA ILE A 105 -10.71 -2.61 -12.26
C ILE A 105 -10.73 -1.92 -13.62
N GLY A 106 -11.39 -0.76 -13.70
CA GLY A 106 -11.68 -0.11 -14.98
C GLY A 106 -13.17 0.21 -15.21
N GLU A 107 -14.10 -0.36 -14.45
CA GLU A 107 -15.48 0.13 -14.34
C GLU A 107 -15.54 1.44 -13.52
N ARG A 108 -14.81 2.46 -13.98
CA ARG A 108 -14.76 3.90 -13.61
C ARG A 108 -14.89 4.35 -12.13
N ARG A 109 -15.13 3.49 -11.14
CA ARG A 109 -15.24 3.88 -9.73
C ARG A 109 -13.90 3.82 -9.02
N TRP A 110 -13.20 2.69 -9.05
CA TRP A 110 -11.86 2.53 -8.50
C TRP A 110 -10.87 2.27 -9.62
N VAL A 111 -9.85 3.12 -9.72
CA VAL A 111 -8.82 3.06 -10.77
C VAL A 111 -7.47 2.88 -10.10
N VAL A 112 -6.59 2.05 -10.67
CA VAL A 112 -5.20 1.90 -10.18
C VAL A 112 -4.55 3.26 -10.03
N PHE A 113 -3.94 3.49 -8.88
CA PHE A 113 -3.33 4.75 -8.52
C PHE A 113 -1.82 4.58 -8.29
N ALA A 114 -1.01 4.95 -9.29
CA ALA A 114 0.44 4.87 -9.22
C ALA A 114 1.01 5.99 -8.32
N LYS A 115 1.41 5.62 -7.09
CA LYS A 115 1.93 6.58 -6.08
C LYS A 115 3.45 6.82 -6.14
N GLY A 116 4.14 6.29 -7.16
CA GLY A 116 5.61 6.30 -7.26
C GLY A 116 6.26 5.15 -6.50
N GLY A 117 5.76 4.83 -5.30
CA GLY A 117 6.15 3.64 -4.54
C GLY A 117 7.61 3.62 -4.11
N ALA A 118 8.09 2.44 -3.73
CA ALA A 118 9.51 2.19 -3.44
C ALA A 118 10.32 2.11 -4.75
N PHE A 119 11.63 2.30 -4.64
CA PHE A 119 12.54 2.07 -5.76
C PHE A 119 12.47 0.61 -6.22
N SER A 120 12.09 0.40 -7.47
CA SER A 120 12.07 -0.91 -8.12
C SER A 120 12.32 -0.72 -9.61
N PRO A 121 13.47 -1.15 -10.17
CA PRO A 121 13.75 -1.00 -11.59
C PRO A 121 12.79 -1.82 -12.47
N TYR A 122 12.40 -1.28 -13.62
CA TYR A 122 11.58 -1.94 -14.66
C TYR A 122 10.12 -2.21 -14.30
N TYR A 123 9.84 -2.80 -13.12
CA TYR A 123 8.52 -3.24 -12.69
C TYR A 123 8.10 -2.56 -11.38
N SER A 124 6.80 -2.30 -11.20
CA SER A 124 6.25 -1.94 -9.90
C SER A 124 4.89 -2.60 -9.67
N ASP A 125 4.67 -3.10 -8.46
CA ASP A 125 3.37 -3.61 -8.02
C ASP A 125 2.50 -2.44 -7.51
N HIS A 126 1.49 -2.05 -8.30
CA HIS A 126 0.59 -0.95 -7.96
C HIS A 126 -0.56 -1.45 -7.08
N GLN A 127 -0.38 -1.40 -5.76
CA GLN A 127 -1.36 -1.92 -4.81
C GLN A 127 -2.49 -0.93 -4.46
N THR A 128 -2.33 0.34 -4.78
CA THR A 128 -3.31 1.40 -4.44
C THR A 128 -4.26 1.70 -5.58
N VAL A 129 -5.50 2.04 -5.24
CA VAL A 129 -6.55 2.52 -6.16
C VAL A 129 -7.12 3.85 -5.67
N VAL A 130 -7.64 4.66 -6.59
CA VAL A 130 -8.27 5.97 -6.32
C VAL A 130 -9.71 6.00 -6.78
N GLY A 131 -10.57 6.64 -5.99
CA GLY A 131 -11.97 6.86 -6.33
C GLY A 131 -12.10 7.86 -7.48
N TRP A 132 -12.54 7.39 -8.65
CA TRP A 132 -12.65 8.17 -9.89
C TRP A 132 -14.05 8.14 -10.52
N MET A 133 -15.08 7.78 -9.75
CA MET A 133 -16.47 7.70 -10.24
C MET A 133 -16.93 8.99 -10.90
N GLY A 134 -17.55 8.87 -12.08
CA GLY A 134 -18.04 10.01 -12.86
C GLY A 134 -16.92 10.98 -13.25
N ASP A 135 -15.80 10.44 -13.75
CA ASP A 135 -14.60 11.20 -14.14
C ASP A 135 -14.03 12.07 -13.00
N GLY A 136 -14.05 11.50 -11.79
CA GLY A 136 -13.57 12.16 -10.58
C GLY A 136 -14.50 13.25 -10.05
N ALA A 137 -15.80 13.24 -10.38
CA ALA A 137 -16.77 14.27 -9.95
C ALA A 137 -16.72 14.55 -8.44
N GLN A 138 -16.57 13.52 -7.61
CA GLN A 138 -16.46 13.68 -6.16
C GLN A 138 -15.19 14.44 -5.75
N LEU A 139 -14.05 14.16 -6.39
CA LEU A 139 -12.76 14.85 -6.17
C LEU A 139 -12.82 16.29 -6.68
N TRP A 140 -13.36 16.53 -7.87
CA TRP A 140 -13.58 17.88 -8.41
C TRP A 140 -14.40 18.74 -7.45
N ALA A 141 -15.56 18.25 -6.99
CA ALA A 141 -16.39 18.96 -6.03
C ALA A 141 -15.68 19.20 -4.68
N TYR A 142 -14.83 18.26 -4.23
CA TYR A 142 -14.04 18.44 -3.01
C TYR A 142 -13.03 19.58 -3.15
N TYR A 143 -12.32 19.66 -4.28
CA TYR A 143 -11.38 20.75 -4.53
C TYR A 143 -12.06 22.09 -4.72
N GLU A 144 -13.21 22.14 -5.40
CA GLU A 144 -14.02 23.36 -5.54
C GLU A 144 -14.36 23.94 -4.16
N ALA A 145 -14.84 23.09 -3.25
CA ALA A 145 -15.19 23.49 -1.88
C ALA A 145 -13.98 23.85 -1.01
N ASN A 146 -12.79 23.31 -1.29
CA ASN A 146 -11.59 23.44 -0.46
C ASN A 146 -10.44 24.21 -1.12
N ARG A 147 -10.70 24.96 -2.20
CA ARG A 147 -9.68 25.53 -3.10
C ARG A 147 -8.61 26.35 -2.37
N ALA A 148 -9.00 27.11 -1.34
CA ALA A 148 -8.09 27.91 -0.52
C ALA A 148 -7.16 27.06 0.38
N ARG A 149 -7.58 25.86 0.78
CA ARG A 149 -6.87 24.98 1.72
C ARG A 149 -6.01 23.92 1.02
N THR A 150 -6.48 23.37 -0.10
CA THR A 150 -5.82 22.22 -0.74
C THR A 150 -4.66 22.62 -1.66
N GLY A 151 -4.70 23.84 -2.20
CA GLY A 151 -3.69 24.40 -3.11
C GLY A 151 -3.42 23.54 -4.36
N GLY A 152 -4.27 22.53 -4.62
CA GLY A 152 -4.00 21.44 -5.56
C GLY A 152 -5.24 21.13 -6.38
N MET A 153 -5.02 21.04 -7.69
CA MET A 153 -5.99 20.74 -8.74
C MET A 153 -5.69 19.34 -9.28
N ILE A 154 -6.66 18.67 -9.89
CA ILE A 154 -6.42 17.51 -10.76
C ILE A 154 -5.47 17.98 -11.86
N LYS A 155 -4.24 17.45 -11.88
CA LYS A 155 -3.20 17.85 -12.83
C LYS A 155 -3.09 16.83 -13.94
N ASN A 156 -2.95 17.34 -15.17
CA ASN A 156 -2.66 16.55 -16.36
C ASN A 156 -3.65 15.38 -16.59
N PRO A 157 -4.98 15.58 -16.46
CA PRO A 157 -5.95 14.50 -16.63
C PRO A 157 -5.91 13.87 -18.04
N ASP A 158 -5.48 14.63 -19.06
CA ASP A 158 -5.29 14.15 -20.43
C ASP A 158 -4.23 13.04 -20.57
N PHE A 159 -3.41 12.84 -19.53
CA PHE A 159 -2.42 11.77 -19.46
C PHE A 159 -2.89 10.56 -18.66
N TYR A 160 -4.03 10.64 -17.98
CA TYR A 160 -4.57 9.51 -17.23
C TYR A 160 -4.94 8.38 -18.20
N PHE A 161 -4.88 7.14 -17.71
CA PHE A 161 -5.20 5.93 -18.44
C PHE A 161 -4.25 5.56 -19.59
N ARG A 162 -3.23 6.39 -19.86
CA ARG A 162 -2.20 6.11 -20.87
C ARG A 162 -1.05 5.30 -20.28
N ALA A 163 -0.47 4.40 -21.07
CA ALA A 163 0.81 3.78 -20.75
C ALA A 163 1.92 4.83 -20.73
N GLY A 164 2.92 4.62 -19.89
CA GLY A 164 4.07 5.50 -19.75
C GLY A 164 5.17 4.86 -18.92
N LEU A 165 6.09 5.68 -18.43
CA LEU A 165 7.12 5.28 -17.48
C LEU A 165 6.93 6.06 -16.19
N THR A 166 7.02 5.43 -15.03
CA THR A 166 6.83 6.08 -13.73
C THR A 166 8.05 5.90 -12.82
N TRP A 167 8.30 6.85 -11.93
CA TRP A 167 9.35 6.73 -10.90
C TRP A 167 8.97 7.52 -9.63
N PRO A 168 9.51 7.14 -8.46
CA PRO A 168 9.37 7.92 -7.25
C PRO A 168 10.15 9.23 -7.33
N LEU A 169 9.68 10.27 -6.63
CA LEU A 169 10.35 11.57 -6.57
C LEU A 169 11.83 11.45 -6.13
N ARG A 170 12.11 10.64 -5.12
CA ARG A 170 13.47 10.43 -4.59
C ARG A 170 13.87 8.97 -4.70
N ALA A 171 15.10 8.72 -5.13
CA ALA A 171 15.73 7.41 -5.15
C ALA A 171 17.25 7.56 -5.22
N HIS A 172 18.00 6.54 -4.83
CA HIS A 172 19.46 6.53 -4.98
C HIS A 172 19.91 6.45 -6.45
N ARG A 173 19.04 6.01 -7.36
CA ARG A 173 19.28 5.89 -8.80
C ARG A 173 17.99 6.19 -9.58
N PHE A 174 18.12 6.76 -10.77
CA PHE A 174 17.04 6.83 -11.74
C PHE A 174 16.81 5.45 -12.35
N ALA A 175 15.73 4.80 -11.93
CA ALA A 175 15.33 3.49 -12.43
C ALA A 175 13.81 3.42 -12.52
N PRO A 176 13.22 3.96 -13.61
CA PRO A 176 11.79 3.99 -13.76
C PRO A 176 11.20 2.61 -14.00
N GLN A 177 9.90 2.53 -13.78
CA GLN A 177 9.04 1.37 -13.98
C GLN A 177 8.12 1.57 -15.17
N ALA A 178 7.66 0.48 -15.75
CA ALA A 178 6.52 0.51 -16.65
C ALA A 178 5.27 1.02 -15.90
N LEU A 179 4.60 2.03 -16.46
CA LEU A 179 3.26 2.46 -16.05
C LEU A 179 2.23 1.82 -16.98
N PRO A 180 1.41 0.88 -16.49
CA PRO A 180 0.35 0.24 -17.26
C PRO A 180 -0.69 1.21 -17.82
N LYS A 181 -1.38 0.82 -18.90
CA LYS A 181 -2.61 1.51 -19.32
C LYS A 181 -3.69 1.43 -18.23
N ASN A 182 -4.68 2.31 -18.33
CA ASN A 182 -5.82 2.38 -17.39
C ASN A 182 -5.46 2.73 -15.93
N CYS A 183 -4.33 3.41 -15.69
CA CYS A 183 -3.92 3.92 -14.38
C CYS A 183 -4.03 5.45 -14.28
N ILE A 184 -4.23 5.95 -13.06
CA ILE A 184 -3.99 7.36 -12.69
C ILE A 184 -2.70 7.40 -11.88
N PHE A 185 -1.88 8.45 -12.05
CA PHE A 185 -0.63 8.62 -11.31
C PHE A 185 -0.73 9.80 -10.34
N SER A 186 0.03 9.75 -9.27
CA SER A 186 -0.02 10.74 -8.19
C SER A 186 0.95 11.90 -8.40
N LEU A 187 0.89 12.91 -7.53
CA LEU A 187 1.93 13.96 -7.45
C LEU A 187 3.32 13.40 -7.11
N ARG A 188 3.42 12.22 -6.47
CA ARG A 188 4.70 11.58 -6.08
C ARG A 188 5.14 10.45 -7.02
N GLY A 189 4.28 10.06 -7.98
CA GLY A 189 4.60 9.16 -9.08
C GLY A 189 4.81 10.00 -10.33
N TYR A 190 6.05 10.37 -10.60
CA TYR A 190 6.39 11.22 -11.74
C TYR A 190 6.32 10.35 -12.98
N CYS A 191 5.81 10.88 -14.09
CA CYS A 191 5.61 10.08 -15.29
C CYS A 191 6.24 10.72 -16.53
N ALA A 192 6.79 9.87 -17.39
CA ALA A 192 7.23 10.21 -18.73
C ALA A 192 6.36 9.49 -19.77
N PHE A 193 6.01 10.21 -20.83
CA PHE A 193 5.21 9.73 -21.94
C PHE A 193 5.97 9.91 -23.25
N VAL A 194 6.12 8.81 -23.97
CA VAL A 194 6.76 8.68 -25.29
C VAL A 194 5.78 7.98 -26.24
N PRO A 195 6.04 7.94 -27.57
CA PRO A 195 5.27 7.09 -28.48
C PRO A 195 5.20 5.65 -27.98
N GLU A 196 4.06 4.98 -28.18
CA GLU A 196 3.82 3.66 -27.57
C GLU A 196 4.84 2.60 -28.01
N GLY A 197 5.24 2.62 -29.29
CA GLY A 197 6.30 1.74 -29.83
C GLY A 197 7.69 1.99 -29.24
N ASP A 198 7.87 3.10 -28.50
CA ASP A 198 9.16 3.46 -27.91
C ASP A 198 9.28 3.14 -26.41
N LEU A 199 8.20 2.73 -25.77
CA LEU A 199 8.14 2.58 -24.31
C LEU A 199 9.20 1.62 -23.77
N LEU A 200 9.37 0.44 -24.40
CA LEU A 200 10.28 -0.59 -23.90
C LEU A 200 11.75 -0.18 -23.99
N TRP A 201 12.19 0.34 -25.14
CA TRP A 201 13.60 0.74 -25.27
C TRP A 201 13.89 2.02 -24.49
N THR A 202 12.90 2.93 -24.36
CA THR A 202 13.01 4.11 -23.48
C THR A 202 13.18 3.66 -22.03
N LEU A 203 12.42 2.66 -21.58
CA LEU A 203 12.55 2.06 -20.25
C LEU A 203 13.96 1.49 -20.04
N ALA A 204 14.55 0.83 -21.03
CA ALA A 204 15.92 0.33 -20.99
C ALA A 204 16.94 1.48 -20.83
N VAL A 205 16.90 2.48 -21.71
CA VAL A 205 17.83 3.62 -21.69
C VAL A 205 17.71 4.39 -20.37
N PHE A 206 16.49 4.65 -19.90
CA PHE A 206 16.28 5.34 -18.63
C PHE A 206 16.82 4.56 -17.43
N ASN A 207 16.83 3.22 -17.48
CA ASN A 207 17.44 2.39 -16.45
C ASN A 207 18.96 2.22 -16.65
N SER A 208 19.60 2.81 -17.66
CA SER A 208 21.05 2.69 -17.86
C SER A 208 21.86 3.55 -16.87
N SER A 209 23.07 3.12 -16.54
CA SER A 209 23.97 3.87 -15.65
C SER A 209 24.42 5.20 -16.24
N VAL A 210 24.58 5.28 -17.57
CA VAL A 210 24.86 6.55 -18.26
C VAL A 210 23.71 7.54 -18.12
N PHE A 211 22.46 7.12 -18.32
CA PHE A 211 21.32 8.04 -18.25
C PHE A 211 21.08 8.52 -16.81
N ASP A 212 21.20 7.62 -15.82
CA ASP A 212 21.20 7.99 -14.40
C ASP A 212 22.25 9.06 -14.10
N PHE A 213 23.48 8.85 -14.55
CA PHE A 213 24.57 9.80 -14.35
C PHE A 213 24.26 11.16 -14.98
N LEU A 214 23.88 11.19 -16.27
CA LEU A 214 23.49 12.41 -16.97
C LEU A 214 22.40 13.16 -16.19
N PHE A 215 21.38 12.46 -15.71
CA PHE A 215 20.32 13.08 -14.93
C PHE A 215 20.88 13.70 -13.65
N LYS A 216 21.60 12.92 -12.83
CA LYS A 216 22.16 13.37 -11.56
C LYS A 216 23.08 14.58 -11.68
N THR A 217 23.83 14.73 -12.79
CA THR A 217 24.65 15.93 -13.02
C THR A 217 23.85 17.23 -13.03
N THR A 218 22.54 17.17 -13.26
CA THR A 218 21.63 18.33 -13.28
C THR A 218 20.87 18.55 -11.97
N LEU A 219 20.99 17.65 -10.98
CA LEU A 219 20.12 17.61 -9.80
C LEU A 219 20.73 18.18 -8.51
N GLY A 220 21.97 18.68 -8.54
CA GLY A 220 22.63 19.36 -7.40
C GLY A 220 23.01 18.45 -6.23
N ARG A 221 22.38 17.28 -6.10
CA ARG A 221 22.72 16.18 -5.18
C ARG A 221 22.88 14.90 -6.00
N PHE A 222 23.81 14.03 -5.60
CA PHE A 222 24.02 12.73 -6.25
C PHE A 222 23.54 11.57 -5.40
N GLY A 223 23.64 11.69 -4.07
CA GLY A 223 23.07 10.76 -3.11
C GLY A 223 21.59 11.05 -2.88
N TYR A 224 20.72 10.09 -3.18
CA TYR A 224 19.26 10.20 -3.06
C TYR A 224 18.60 11.50 -3.61
N PRO A 225 18.86 11.90 -4.87
CA PRO A 225 18.32 13.14 -5.46
C PRO A 225 16.82 13.12 -5.73
N GLU A 226 16.26 14.31 -5.98
CA GLU A 226 14.90 14.48 -6.50
C GLU A 226 14.90 14.42 -8.04
N PHE A 227 14.43 13.32 -8.62
CA PHE A 227 14.33 13.14 -10.07
C PHE A 227 13.15 13.92 -10.66
N ILE A 228 13.33 15.23 -10.83
CA ILE A 228 12.26 16.15 -11.18
C ILE A 228 11.97 16.22 -12.70
N VAL A 229 10.69 16.26 -13.07
CA VAL A 229 10.22 16.28 -14.47
C VAL A 229 10.81 17.42 -15.31
N GLY A 230 10.99 18.61 -14.71
CA GLY A 230 11.48 19.79 -15.42
C GLY A 230 12.93 19.64 -15.91
N GLN A 231 13.75 18.88 -15.17
CA GLN A 231 15.13 18.60 -15.57
C GLN A 231 15.19 17.45 -16.58
N LEU A 232 14.37 16.40 -16.41
CA LEU A 232 14.26 15.31 -17.39
C LEU A 232 13.99 15.85 -18.80
N LEU A 233 13.05 16.80 -18.94
CA LEU A 233 12.71 17.43 -20.23
C LEU A 233 13.89 18.13 -20.92
N ARG A 234 14.95 18.45 -20.20
CA ARG A 234 16.14 19.15 -20.71
C ARG A 234 17.33 18.21 -20.90
N LEU A 235 17.20 16.94 -20.55
CA LEU A 235 18.29 15.98 -20.69
C LEU A 235 18.56 15.61 -22.14
N PRO A 236 19.82 15.28 -22.47
CA PRO A 236 20.21 14.80 -23.79
C PRO A 236 19.46 13.52 -24.14
N TRP A 237 18.86 13.50 -25.32
CA TRP A 237 18.06 12.39 -25.79
C TRP A 237 18.41 12.03 -27.22
N LEU A 238 18.63 10.73 -27.44
CA LEU A 238 18.91 10.18 -28.76
C LEU A 238 18.02 8.96 -28.97
N ARG A 239 17.35 8.91 -30.11
CA ARG A 239 16.63 7.73 -30.55
C ARG A 239 17.64 6.73 -31.11
N PRO A 240 17.71 5.49 -30.61
CA PRO A 240 18.54 4.46 -31.21
C PRO A 240 18.00 4.03 -32.58
N ASP A 241 18.88 3.47 -33.41
CA ASP A 241 18.49 2.78 -34.64
C ASP A 241 17.55 1.60 -34.34
N SER A 242 16.78 1.18 -35.33
CA SER A 242 15.72 0.15 -35.18
C SER A 242 16.22 -1.12 -34.48
N ASP A 243 17.37 -1.66 -34.91
CA ASP A 243 17.91 -2.92 -34.37
C ASP A 243 18.34 -2.79 -32.90
N ILE A 244 18.94 -1.65 -32.55
CA ILE A 244 19.35 -1.35 -31.17
C ILE A 244 18.12 -1.11 -30.29
N ALA A 245 17.12 -0.38 -30.82
CA ALA A 245 15.84 -0.15 -30.15
C ALA A 245 15.14 -1.47 -29.85
N GLU A 246 15.07 -2.38 -30.81
CA GLU A 246 14.47 -3.70 -30.62
C GLU A 246 15.22 -4.50 -29.55
N ARG A 247 16.56 -4.55 -29.62
CA ARG A 247 17.38 -5.26 -28.62
C ARG A 247 17.18 -4.71 -27.21
N LEU A 248 17.24 -3.38 -27.04
CA LEU A 248 17.00 -2.71 -25.76
C LEU A 248 15.58 -2.99 -25.25
N GLY A 249 14.59 -2.98 -26.14
CA GLY A 249 13.21 -3.29 -25.79
C GLY A 249 13.03 -4.74 -25.29
N GLN A 250 13.65 -5.71 -25.96
CA GLN A 250 13.66 -7.12 -25.53
C GLN A 250 14.31 -7.29 -24.15
N LEU A 251 15.45 -6.63 -23.92
CA LEU A 251 16.16 -6.65 -22.64
C LEU A 251 15.29 -6.05 -21.51
N ALA A 252 14.67 -4.88 -21.73
CA ALA A 252 13.78 -4.27 -20.73
C ALA A 252 12.53 -5.11 -20.45
N ARG A 253 11.92 -5.71 -21.47
CA ARG A 253 10.79 -6.63 -21.28
C ARG A 253 11.19 -7.84 -20.46
N ARG A 254 12.37 -8.41 -20.71
CA ARG A 254 12.88 -9.54 -19.92
C ARG A 254 13.19 -9.13 -18.48
N ALA A 255 13.83 -7.99 -18.26
CA ALA A 255 14.07 -7.45 -16.93
C ALA A 255 12.77 -7.21 -16.16
N TRP A 256 11.74 -6.69 -16.83
CA TRP A 256 10.41 -6.53 -16.26
C TRP A 256 9.79 -7.87 -15.82
N SER A 257 9.85 -8.91 -16.66
CA SER A 257 9.33 -10.25 -16.37
C SER A 257 10.03 -10.87 -15.14
N LEU A 258 11.36 -10.76 -15.10
CA LEU A 258 12.18 -11.23 -13.99
C LEU A 258 11.87 -10.49 -12.67
N GLN A 259 11.63 -9.18 -12.71
CA GLN A 259 11.24 -8.41 -11.52
C GLN A 259 9.80 -8.71 -11.09
N ARG A 260 8.89 -8.88 -12.05
CA ARG A 260 7.48 -9.25 -11.82
C ARG A 260 7.36 -10.59 -11.10
N PHE A 261 8.24 -11.55 -11.39
CA PHE A 261 8.25 -12.86 -10.74
C PHE A 261 8.14 -12.77 -9.21
N PHE A 262 8.88 -11.86 -8.57
CA PHE A 262 8.83 -11.69 -7.13
C PHE A 262 7.43 -11.29 -6.61
N SER A 263 6.67 -10.54 -7.39
CA SER A 263 5.29 -10.15 -7.07
C SER A 263 4.29 -11.28 -7.29
N THR A 264 4.59 -12.27 -8.15
CA THR A 264 3.74 -13.46 -8.32
C THR A 264 3.66 -14.33 -7.07
N ARG A 265 4.53 -14.09 -6.09
CA ARG A 265 4.63 -14.80 -4.82
C ARG A 265 3.89 -14.10 -3.67
N ALA A 266 3.51 -12.84 -3.85
CA ALA A 266 2.88 -12.03 -2.80
C ALA A 266 1.36 -11.99 -3.00
N GLU A 267 0.58 -12.56 -2.08
CA GLU A 267 -0.89 -12.68 -2.20
C GLU A 267 -1.67 -11.35 -2.23
N THR A 268 -0.98 -10.25 -1.89
CA THR A 268 -1.48 -8.88 -2.01
C THR A 268 -1.15 -8.22 -3.34
N SER A 269 -0.38 -8.85 -4.23
CA SER A 269 -0.10 -8.33 -5.58
C SER A 269 -1.21 -8.71 -6.56
N CYS A 270 -1.47 -7.83 -7.54
CA CYS A 270 -2.28 -8.17 -8.72
C CYS A 270 -1.62 -9.24 -9.60
N ALA A 271 -0.31 -9.48 -9.46
CA ALA A 271 0.42 -10.51 -10.19
C ALA A 271 0.41 -11.88 -9.49
N PHE A 272 -0.15 -11.99 -8.28
CA PHE A 272 -0.08 -13.20 -7.47
C PHE A 272 -0.54 -14.45 -8.22
N LEU A 273 0.27 -15.50 -8.15
CA LEU A 273 -0.01 -16.82 -8.71
C LEU A 273 -0.15 -17.84 -7.59
N LEU A 274 0.91 -18.04 -6.80
CA LEU A 274 1.00 -19.00 -5.70
C LEU A 274 1.99 -18.49 -4.64
N PRO A 275 1.89 -18.92 -3.37
CA PRO A 275 2.84 -18.54 -2.34
C PRO A 275 4.24 -19.16 -2.61
N PRO A 276 5.31 -18.64 -1.98
CA PRO A 276 6.64 -19.26 -2.03
C PRO A 276 6.63 -20.75 -1.65
N GLY A 277 7.51 -21.51 -2.27
CA GLY A 277 7.51 -22.97 -2.26
C GLY A 277 6.64 -23.55 -3.37
N LEU A 278 5.35 -23.22 -3.39
CA LEU A 278 4.43 -23.72 -4.43
C LEU A 278 4.63 -23.03 -5.78
N ASN A 279 4.97 -21.74 -5.78
CA ASN A 279 5.21 -20.98 -7.00
C ASN A 279 6.43 -21.53 -7.78
N GLU A 280 7.53 -21.77 -7.07
CA GLU A 280 8.78 -22.29 -7.61
C GLU A 280 8.61 -23.72 -8.15
N ASN A 281 7.75 -24.53 -7.53
CA ASN A 281 7.44 -25.88 -8.02
C ASN A 281 6.80 -25.87 -9.42
N ILE A 282 6.02 -24.84 -9.76
CA ILE A 282 5.33 -24.75 -11.05
C ILE A 282 6.14 -23.96 -12.07
N THR A 283 6.76 -22.86 -11.64
CA THR A 283 7.52 -22.00 -12.54
C THR A 283 8.91 -22.57 -12.86
N CYS A 284 9.43 -23.47 -12.01
CA CYS A 284 10.79 -24.01 -12.08
C CYS A 284 11.88 -22.93 -12.11
N VAL A 285 11.62 -21.76 -11.54
CA VAL A 285 12.54 -20.63 -11.56
C VAL A 285 13.37 -20.59 -10.28
N ASP A 286 14.69 -20.52 -10.45
CA ASP A 286 15.65 -20.30 -9.36
C ASP A 286 15.90 -18.80 -9.13
N GLN A 287 15.75 -18.34 -7.89
CA GLN A 287 16.00 -16.94 -7.53
C GLN A 287 17.44 -16.51 -7.82
N GLY A 288 18.42 -17.37 -7.57
CA GLY A 288 19.84 -17.08 -7.86
C GLY A 288 20.12 -16.94 -9.36
N ALA A 289 19.36 -17.64 -10.21
CA ALA A 289 19.40 -17.48 -11.65
C ALA A 289 18.78 -16.17 -12.11
N ILE A 290 17.63 -15.77 -11.55
CA ILE A 290 16.99 -14.47 -11.83
C ILE A 290 17.97 -13.32 -11.57
N GLU A 291 18.61 -13.32 -10.39
CA GLU A 291 19.51 -12.23 -10.00
C GLU A 291 20.75 -12.15 -10.90
N ARG A 292 21.28 -13.29 -11.35
CA ARG A 292 22.38 -13.34 -12.33
C ARG A 292 21.95 -12.81 -13.70
N GLU A 293 20.77 -13.20 -14.16
CA GLU A 293 20.23 -12.77 -15.44
C GLU A 293 19.94 -11.26 -15.43
N LEU A 294 19.33 -10.73 -14.37
CA LEU A 294 19.12 -9.28 -14.20
C LEU A 294 20.43 -8.49 -14.26
N ARG A 295 21.51 -9.01 -13.63
CA ARG A 295 22.84 -8.37 -13.73
C ARG A 295 23.38 -8.40 -15.16
N SER A 296 23.25 -9.52 -15.87
CA SER A 296 23.65 -9.64 -17.28
C SER A 296 22.89 -8.65 -18.16
N ILE A 297 21.56 -8.60 -18.02
CA ILE A 297 20.71 -7.68 -18.77
C ILE A 297 21.11 -6.24 -18.50
N GLN A 298 21.36 -5.87 -17.24
CA GLN A 298 21.81 -4.52 -16.91
C GLN A 298 23.16 -4.17 -17.56
N GLN A 299 24.11 -5.12 -17.59
CA GLN A 299 25.40 -4.92 -18.25
C GLN A 299 25.24 -4.69 -19.77
N GLU A 300 24.37 -5.46 -20.42
CA GLU A 300 24.08 -5.32 -21.86
C GLU A 300 23.38 -3.99 -22.18
N ILE A 301 22.41 -3.58 -21.36
CA ILE A 301 21.74 -2.28 -21.48
C ILE A 301 22.75 -1.14 -21.32
N ASP A 302 23.60 -1.22 -20.29
CA ASP A 302 24.63 -0.21 -20.05
C ASP A 302 25.62 -0.14 -21.21
N GLU A 303 26.10 -1.28 -21.72
CA GLU A 303 27.00 -1.31 -22.88
C GLU A 303 26.36 -0.67 -24.13
N ALA A 304 25.12 -1.03 -24.44
CA ALA A 304 24.39 -0.44 -25.56
C ALA A 304 24.16 1.07 -25.36
N ALA A 305 23.82 1.51 -24.15
CA ALA A 305 23.60 2.91 -23.83
C ALA A 305 24.89 3.74 -23.88
N PHE A 306 26.02 3.25 -23.35
CA PHE A 306 27.31 3.94 -23.46
C PHE A 306 27.72 4.13 -24.92
N LYS A 307 27.53 3.11 -25.77
CA LYS A 307 27.76 3.20 -27.22
C LYS A 307 26.82 4.22 -27.86
N LEU A 308 25.53 4.19 -27.53
CA LEU A 308 24.52 5.12 -28.05
C LEU A 308 24.88 6.58 -27.75
N TYR A 309 25.37 6.87 -26.55
CA TYR A 309 25.79 8.21 -26.14
C TYR A 309 27.23 8.57 -26.56
N GLY A 310 27.94 7.70 -27.28
CA GLY A 310 29.30 7.95 -27.75
C GLY A 310 30.34 8.11 -26.64
N ILE A 311 30.10 7.49 -25.48
CA ILE A 311 30.98 7.62 -24.31
C ILE A 311 32.07 6.54 -24.35
N GLY A 312 33.33 6.98 -24.32
CA GLY A 312 34.49 6.10 -24.36
C GLY A 312 34.73 5.34 -23.05
N LEU A 313 35.69 4.40 -23.08
CA LEU A 313 36.00 3.52 -21.95
C LEU A 313 36.46 4.29 -20.70
N GLU A 314 37.29 5.32 -20.86
CA GLU A 314 37.79 6.12 -19.73
C GLU A 314 36.66 6.83 -18.98
N ASP A 315 35.76 7.48 -19.72
CA ASP A 315 34.59 8.16 -19.16
C ASP A 315 33.61 7.18 -18.53
N ARG A 316 33.43 6.01 -19.15
CA ARG A 316 32.60 4.93 -18.59
C ARG A 316 33.12 4.49 -17.22
N VAL A 317 34.42 4.21 -17.10
CA VAL A 317 35.03 3.82 -15.82
C VAL A 317 34.85 4.93 -14.77
N ALA A 318 35.01 6.19 -15.17
CA ALA A 318 34.79 7.33 -14.27
C ALA A 318 33.33 7.42 -13.79
N ILE A 319 32.36 7.20 -14.68
CA ILE A 319 30.92 7.20 -14.36
C ILE A 319 30.57 6.05 -13.42
N GLU A 320 30.99 4.82 -13.73
CA GLU A 320 30.72 3.64 -12.91
C GLU A 320 31.34 3.76 -11.51
N ALA A 321 32.57 4.26 -11.41
CA ALA A 321 33.23 4.56 -10.14
C ALA A 321 32.53 5.68 -9.35
N PHE A 322 31.95 6.66 -10.05
CA PHE A 322 31.16 7.72 -9.41
C PHE A 322 29.85 7.17 -8.84
N SER A 323 29.12 6.36 -9.61
CA SER A 323 27.86 5.74 -9.18
C SER A 323 28.05 4.81 -7.99
N THR A 324 29.14 4.03 -7.98
CA THR A 324 29.48 3.13 -6.86
C THR A 324 29.75 3.91 -5.57
N ARG A 325 30.46 5.04 -5.66
CA ARG A 325 30.74 5.90 -4.50
C ARG A 325 29.49 6.58 -3.95
N ALA A 326 28.61 7.06 -4.83
CA ALA A 326 27.33 7.64 -4.42
C ALA A 326 26.46 6.61 -3.67
N ALA A 327 26.43 5.36 -4.13
CA ALA A 327 25.73 4.28 -3.42
C ALA A 327 26.33 3.98 -2.03
N ALA A 328 27.66 4.05 -1.89
CA ALA A 328 28.33 3.81 -0.62
C ALA A 328 28.10 4.95 0.40
N SER A 329 28.02 6.20 -0.04
CA SER A 329 27.64 7.32 0.84
C SER A 329 26.18 7.23 1.29
N ASP A 330 25.29 6.78 0.40
CA ASP A 330 23.85 6.68 0.68
C ASP A 330 23.55 5.66 1.80
N ALA A 331 24.29 4.54 1.86
CA ALA A 331 24.16 3.55 2.94
C ALA A 331 24.42 4.13 4.35
N SER A 332 25.14 5.25 4.46
CA SER A 332 25.40 5.94 5.73
C SER A 332 24.37 7.05 6.06
N GLU A 333 23.66 7.56 5.05
CA GLU A 333 22.64 8.63 5.20
C GLU A 333 21.21 8.07 5.34
N GLU A 334 20.94 6.84 4.91
CA GLU A 334 19.65 6.15 5.09
C GLU A 334 19.24 6.04 6.58
N GLU A 335 20.20 6.04 7.51
CA GLU A 335 19.90 6.06 8.96
C GLU A 335 19.32 7.40 9.46
N GLN A 336 19.44 8.51 8.71
CA GLN A 336 19.20 9.87 9.22
C GLN A 336 18.01 10.63 8.63
N THR A 337 17.35 10.14 7.57
CA THR A 337 16.21 10.86 6.95
C THR A 337 14.84 10.34 7.40
N ASP A 338 14.34 10.90 8.50
CA ASP A 338 13.04 10.61 9.14
C ASP A 338 11.80 10.83 8.24
N GLU A 339 11.91 11.54 7.11
CA GLU A 339 10.75 11.92 6.29
C GLU A 339 10.22 10.82 5.35
N ASN A 340 11.01 9.76 5.11
CA ASN A 340 10.60 8.58 4.33
C ASN A 340 10.26 7.35 5.20
N ARG A 341 10.40 7.42 6.53
CA ARG A 341 9.93 6.37 7.48
C ARG A 341 8.42 6.18 7.53
N ALA A 342 7.64 6.81 6.63
CA ALA A 342 6.21 6.55 6.51
C ALA A 342 5.88 5.09 6.14
N ASP A 343 6.87 4.34 5.67
CA ASP A 343 6.76 2.97 5.18
C ASP A 343 7.48 1.95 6.10
N GLU A 344 7.73 2.24 7.39
CA GLU A 344 8.25 1.23 8.35
C GLU A 344 7.35 -0.03 8.48
N ASP A 345 6.07 0.09 8.13
CA ASP A 345 5.12 -1.04 8.05
C ASP A 345 5.29 -1.89 6.77
N ASP A 346 6.14 -1.49 5.80
CA ASP A 346 6.33 -2.19 4.52
C ASP A 346 7.41 -3.29 4.57
N ALA A 347 7.96 -3.60 5.76
CA ALA A 347 8.95 -4.66 5.91
C ALA A 347 8.40 -5.99 5.36
N PRO A 348 9.10 -6.66 4.42
CA PRO A 348 8.66 -7.94 3.87
C PRO A 348 8.30 -8.90 5.00
N VAL A 349 7.04 -9.32 5.02
CA VAL A 349 6.59 -10.36 5.94
C VAL A 349 7.27 -11.66 5.50
N ASP A 350 7.86 -12.38 6.45
CA ASP A 350 8.59 -13.65 6.25
C ASP A 350 7.91 -14.51 5.17
N ALA A 351 8.60 -14.63 4.03
CA ALA A 351 8.02 -15.04 2.76
C ALA A 351 7.73 -16.55 2.68
N GLY A 352 8.28 -17.37 3.58
CA GLY A 352 8.14 -18.82 3.49
C GLY A 352 6.82 -19.36 4.06
N ALA A 353 6.90 -19.92 5.27
CA ALA A 353 5.79 -20.66 5.88
C ALA A 353 4.56 -19.79 6.18
N ASN A 354 4.77 -18.51 6.52
CA ASN A 354 3.68 -17.59 6.86
C ASN A 354 2.81 -17.25 5.63
N ALA A 355 3.43 -17.01 4.48
CA ALA A 355 2.72 -16.76 3.22
C ALA A 355 1.92 -17.99 2.77
N LEU A 356 2.50 -19.19 2.89
CA LEU A 356 1.80 -20.44 2.61
C LEU A 356 0.57 -20.63 3.51
N ASN A 357 0.71 -20.43 4.82
CA ASN A 357 -0.41 -20.57 5.76
C ASN A 357 -1.52 -19.55 5.50
N SER A 358 -1.18 -18.30 5.16
CA SER A 358 -2.17 -17.29 4.76
C SER A 358 -2.92 -17.71 3.49
N TRP A 359 -2.19 -18.24 2.52
CA TRP A 359 -2.77 -18.75 1.28
C TRP A 359 -3.75 -19.91 1.54
N LEU A 360 -3.41 -20.86 2.43
CA LEU A 360 -4.30 -21.96 2.82
C LEU A 360 -5.61 -21.45 3.44
N VAL A 361 -5.55 -20.42 4.30
CA VAL A 361 -6.75 -19.75 4.81
C VAL A 361 -7.54 -19.11 3.67
N GLY A 362 -6.86 -18.49 2.69
CA GLY A 362 -7.53 -17.94 1.51
C GLY A 362 -8.19 -18.98 0.63
N VAL A 363 -7.64 -20.19 0.49
CA VAL A 363 -8.30 -21.31 -0.19
C VAL A 363 -9.51 -21.80 0.62
N ALA A 364 -9.40 -21.89 1.95
CA ALA A 364 -10.51 -22.29 2.82
C ALA A 364 -11.72 -21.34 2.72
N PHE A 365 -11.47 -20.05 2.50
CA PHE A 365 -12.49 -19.04 2.19
C PHE A 365 -12.93 -19.01 0.72
N GLY A 366 -12.36 -19.84 -0.16
CA GLY A 366 -12.69 -19.86 -1.59
C GLY A 366 -12.21 -18.62 -2.35
N ARG A 367 -11.18 -17.92 -1.85
CA ARG A 367 -10.56 -16.77 -2.53
C ARG A 367 -9.57 -17.21 -3.61
N PHE A 368 -8.71 -18.17 -3.27
CA PHE A 368 -7.68 -18.69 -4.17
C PHE A 368 -8.06 -20.05 -4.76
N ASP A 369 -7.56 -20.31 -5.96
CA ASP A 369 -7.83 -21.52 -6.73
C ASP A 369 -6.70 -22.55 -6.51
N PRO A 370 -6.95 -23.64 -5.76
CA PRO A 370 -5.92 -24.65 -5.49
C PRO A 370 -5.57 -25.48 -6.75
N ARG A 371 -6.36 -25.42 -7.82
CA ARG A 371 -6.11 -26.17 -9.06
C ARG A 371 -4.78 -25.80 -9.71
N LEU A 372 -4.35 -24.55 -9.53
CA LEU A 372 -3.02 -24.09 -9.96
C LEU A 372 -1.93 -24.91 -9.27
N ALA A 373 -1.95 -24.97 -7.93
CA ALA A 373 -0.97 -25.73 -7.14
C ALA A 373 -0.93 -27.23 -7.50
N THR A 374 -2.07 -27.82 -7.85
CA THR A 374 -2.18 -29.23 -8.24
C THR A 374 -1.85 -29.52 -9.71
N GLY A 375 -1.72 -28.49 -10.56
CA GLY A 375 -1.58 -28.63 -12.02
C GLY A 375 -2.86 -28.97 -12.78
N GLU A 376 -4.01 -29.08 -12.10
CA GLU A 376 -5.34 -29.24 -12.73
C GLU A 376 -5.74 -28.03 -13.60
N ARG A 377 -5.22 -26.84 -13.29
CA ARG A 377 -5.40 -25.61 -14.07
C ARG A 377 -4.04 -25.11 -14.57
N PRO A 378 -3.89 -24.79 -15.86
CA PRO A 378 -2.65 -24.24 -16.38
C PRO A 378 -2.41 -22.82 -15.89
N THR A 379 -1.14 -22.44 -15.76
CA THR A 379 -0.73 -21.06 -15.48
C THR A 379 -1.20 -20.13 -16.60
N PRO A 380 -1.90 -19.03 -16.30
CA PRO A 380 -2.29 -18.04 -17.30
C PRO A 380 -1.06 -17.44 -18.00
N PRO A 381 -1.19 -16.98 -19.26
CA PRO A 381 -0.10 -16.31 -19.96
C PRO A 381 0.35 -15.04 -19.21
N GLU A 382 1.65 -14.76 -19.27
CA GLU A 382 2.21 -13.53 -18.69
C GLU A 382 1.73 -12.31 -19.51
N PRO A 383 1.22 -11.24 -18.86
CA PRO A 383 0.84 -10.02 -19.55
C PRO A 383 2.05 -9.22 -20.05
N GLU A 384 1.83 -8.29 -20.97
CA GLU A 384 2.87 -7.34 -21.39
C GLU A 384 3.09 -6.22 -20.36
N PRO A 385 4.29 -5.58 -20.33
CA PRO A 385 4.63 -4.57 -19.33
C PRO A 385 3.67 -3.38 -19.21
N PHE A 386 2.96 -3.04 -20.29
CA PHE A 386 2.07 -1.88 -20.36
C PHE A 386 0.59 -2.27 -20.48
N ASP A 387 0.27 -3.57 -20.44
CA ASP A 387 -1.12 -4.03 -20.45
C ASP A 387 -1.87 -3.57 -19.20
N PRO A 388 -3.17 -3.30 -19.27
CA PRO A 388 -3.98 -3.00 -18.10
C PRO A 388 -3.83 -4.06 -17.01
N LEU A 389 -3.69 -3.64 -15.75
CA LEU A 389 -3.63 -4.57 -14.63
C LEU A 389 -4.95 -5.32 -14.47
N ALA A 390 -4.86 -6.63 -14.26
CA ALA A 390 -6.02 -7.47 -14.01
C ALA A 390 -6.70 -7.10 -12.69
N SER A 391 -8.04 -7.20 -12.66
CA SER A 391 -8.86 -6.96 -11.46
C SER A 391 -8.73 -8.05 -10.40
N ARG A 392 -8.30 -9.23 -10.83
CA ARG A 392 -8.09 -10.41 -10.01
C ARG A 392 -6.70 -10.93 -10.31
N SER A 393 -6.02 -11.38 -9.27
CA SER A 393 -4.72 -11.99 -9.49
C SER A 393 -4.87 -13.36 -10.16
N PRO A 394 -3.88 -13.79 -10.98
CA PRO A 394 -3.90 -15.11 -11.62
C PRO A 394 -4.19 -16.29 -10.68
N GLY A 395 -3.76 -16.19 -9.41
CA GLY A 395 -3.96 -17.16 -8.34
C GLY A 395 -5.39 -17.28 -7.79
N MET A 396 -6.26 -16.34 -8.14
CA MET A 396 -7.69 -16.41 -7.81
C MET A 396 -8.44 -17.29 -8.82
N TRP A 397 -9.67 -17.64 -8.45
CA TRP A 397 -10.61 -18.31 -9.36
C TRP A 397 -10.89 -17.45 -10.60
N PRO A 398 -10.90 -18.04 -11.81
CA PRO A 398 -11.39 -17.37 -13.00
C PRO A 398 -12.82 -16.87 -12.79
N GLU A 399 -13.20 -15.84 -13.52
CA GLU A 399 -14.57 -15.32 -13.49
C GLU A 399 -15.56 -16.39 -13.97
N GLY A 400 -16.60 -16.66 -13.18
CA GLY A 400 -17.60 -17.69 -13.46
C GLY A 400 -17.20 -19.11 -13.04
N GLU A 401 -15.98 -19.31 -12.56
CA GLU A 401 -15.50 -20.59 -12.05
C GLU A 401 -15.37 -20.60 -10.51
N GLU A 402 -15.83 -19.56 -9.82
CA GLU A 402 -15.76 -19.51 -8.37
C GLU A 402 -16.54 -20.66 -7.70
N PRO A 403 -16.12 -21.12 -6.51
CA PRO A 403 -16.87 -22.12 -5.75
C PRO A 403 -18.31 -21.66 -5.52
N ALA A 404 -19.28 -22.52 -5.85
CA ALA A 404 -20.71 -22.22 -5.73
C ALA A 404 -21.12 -21.80 -4.30
N GLN A 405 -20.42 -22.31 -3.29
CA GLN A 405 -20.54 -21.88 -1.90
C GLN A 405 -19.21 -21.31 -1.41
N ARG A 406 -18.96 -20.03 -1.70
CA ARG A 406 -17.86 -19.30 -1.08
C ARG A 406 -18.23 -19.02 0.38
N ALA A 407 -17.41 -19.51 1.31
CA ALA A 407 -17.65 -19.28 2.74
C ALA A 407 -17.52 -17.79 3.06
N ASP A 408 -18.56 -17.20 3.65
CA ASP A 408 -18.53 -15.86 4.24
C ASP A 408 -18.13 -15.91 5.72
N ILE A 409 -18.41 -17.03 6.38
CA ILE A 409 -18.15 -17.29 7.79
C ILE A 409 -17.42 -18.63 7.92
N LEU A 410 -16.33 -18.65 8.68
CA LEU A 410 -15.67 -19.86 9.18
C LEU A 410 -15.52 -19.74 10.70
N VAL A 411 -15.29 -20.86 11.40
CA VAL A 411 -15.15 -20.88 12.86
C VAL A 411 -13.92 -21.67 13.30
N ASP A 412 -13.41 -21.37 14.49
CA ASP A 412 -12.55 -22.30 15.23
C ASP A 412 -13.42 -23.13 16.16
N ASP A 413 -13.95 -24.23 15.64
CA ASP A 413 -14.84 -25.13 16.36
C ASP A 413 -14.68 -26.57 15.84
N GLU A 414 -14.01 -27.41 16.61
CA GLU A 414 -13.70 -28.77 16.20
C GLU A 414 -14.96 -29.62 15.99
N GLY A 415 -15.08 -30.20 14.79
CA GLY A 415 -16.24 -31.00 14.38
C GLY A 415 -17.35 -30.19 13.71
N HIS A 416 -17.22 -28.87 13.59
CA HIS A 416 -18.13 -28.03 12.81
C HIS A 416 -17.79 -28.09 11.31
N ASP A 417 -18.80 -28.06 10.43
CA ASP A 417 -18.60 -28.13 8.96
C ASP A 417 -17.80 -26.92 8.41
N ASP A 418 -17.93 -25.78 9.08
CA ASP A 418 -17.18 -24.54 8.79
C ASP A 418 -15.90 -24.38 9.63
N ASP A 419 -15.35 -25.46 10.21
CA ASP A 419 -14.11 -25.41 10.97
C ASP A 419 -12.92 -25.01 10.08
N LEU A 420 -12.35 -23.82 10.31
CA LEU A 420 -11.24 -23.27 9.53
C LEU A 420 -10.01 -24.18 9.57
N ALA A 421 -9.69 -24.75 10.74
CA ALA A 421 -8.53 -25.61 10.89
C ALA A 421 -8.67 -26.89 10.06
N SER A 422 -9.85 -27.53 10.08
CA SER A 422 -10.12 -28.73 9.29
C SER A 422 -10.10 -28.44 7.78
N ARG A 423 -10.65 -27.30 7.34
CA ARG A 423 -10.58 -26.89 5.94
C ARG A 423 -9.15 -26.62 5.47
N ALA A 424 -8.36 -25.90 6.28
CA ALA A 424 -6.96 -25.66 5.97
C ALA A 424 -6.14 -26.96 5.89
N ARG A 425 -6.41 -27.95 6.78
CA ARG A 425 -5.82 -29.31 6.68
C ARG A 425 -6.16 -30.02 5.39
N ALA A 426 -7.44 -30.05 5.01
CA ALA A 426 -7.87 -30.69 3.77
C ALA A 426 -7.20 -30.07 2.53
N VAL A 427 -7.03 -28.74 2.51
CA VAL A 427 -6.29 -28.06 1.43
C VAL A 427 -4.82 -28.46 1.44
N ALA A 428 -4.17 -28.43 2.60
CA ALA A 428 -2.76 -28.77 2.72
C ALA A 428 -2.45 -30.21 2.28
N GLU A 429 -3.32 -31.15 2.63
CA GLU A 429 -3.26 -32.54 2.18
C GLU A 429 -3.40 -32.64 0.65
N ARG A 430 -4.36 -31.92 0.06
CA ARG A 430 -4.58 -31.88 -1.40
C ARG A 430 -3.37 -31.37 -2.17
N VAL A 431 -2.67 -30.37 -1.65
CA VAL A 431 -1.50 -29.77 -2.33
C VAL A 431 -0.15 -30.28 -1.80
N HIS A 432 -0.18 -31.30 -0.94
CA HIS A 432 0.99 -31.98 -0.38
C HIS A 432 1.99 -31.03 0.33
N VAL A 433 1.47 -30.12 1.18
CA VAL A 433 2.30 -29.21 1.99
C VAL A 433 2.14 -29.46 3.48
N HIS A 434 3.20 -29.13 4.24
CA HIS A 434 3.19 -29.26 5.70
C HIS A 434 2.51 -28.06 6.37
N LEU A 435 1.71 -28.36 7.40
CA LEU A 435 1.10 -27.38 8.27
C LEU A 435 1.90 -27.21 9.57
N PRO A 436 1.73 -26.07 10.28
CA PRO A 436 2.23 -25.92 11.64
C PRO A 436 1.68 -27.03 12.56
N GLU A 437 2.54 -27.60 13.40
CA GLU A 437 2.14 -28.65 14.36
C GLU A 437 0.95 -28.23 15.25
N LYS A 438 0.87 -26.94 15.60
CA LYS A 438 -0.19 -26.35 16.44
C LYS A 438 -1.09 -25.39 15.66
N LEU A 439 -1.61 -25.82 14.52
CA LEU A 439 -2.44 -25.01 13.62
C LEU A 439 -3.54 -24.20 14.32
N ARG A 440 -4.36 -24.81 15.19
CA ARG A 440 -5.45 -24.10 15.90
C ARG A 440 -4.92 -22.95 16.76
N SER A 441 -3.87 -23.20 17.54
CA SER A 441 -3.22 -22.18 18.37
C SER A 441 -2.66 -21.03 17.53
N TRP A 442 -2.06 -21.37 16.38
CA TRP A 442 -1.52 -20.38 15.45
C TRP A 442 -2.64 -19.53 14.82
N LEU A 443 -3.73 -20.14 14.36
CA LEU A 443 -4.90 -19.43 13.84
C LEU A 443 -5.48 -18.49 14.91
N ALA A 444 -5.67 -18.98 16.13
CA ALA A 444 -6.27 -18.22 17.21
C ALA A 444 -5.47 -16.98 17.65
N ARG A 445 -4.12 -17.03 17.57
CA ARG A 445 -3.25 -16.02 18.20
C ARG A 445 -2.28 -15.31 17.27
N GLU A 446 -1.83 -15.96 16.21
CA GLU A 446 -0.71 -15.49 15.38
C GLU A 446 -1.17 -15.06 13.98
N PHE A 447 -2.16 -15.75 13.41
CA PHE A 447 -2.61 -15.47 12.05
C PHE A 447 -3.21 -14.07 11.88
N PHE A 448 -4.10 -13.61 12.75
CA PHE A 448 -4.73 -12.30 12.56
C PHE A 448 -3.72 -11.12 12.65
N PRO A 449 -2.80 -11.07 13.63
CA PRO A 449 -1.71 -10.09 13.62
C PRO A 449 -0.84 -10.15 12.34
N LEU A 450 -0.50 -11.36 11.88
CA LEU A 450 0.22 -11.57 10.62
C LEU A 450 -0.56 -11.02 9.43
N HIS A 451 -1.86 -11.32 9.35
CA HIS A 451 -2.75 -10.86 8.27
C HIS A 451 -2.91 -9.35 8.26
N ILE A 452 -3.01 -8.70 9.43
CA ILE A 452 -2.98 -7.23 9.50
C ILE A 452 -1.69 -6.71 8.89
N LYS A 453 -0.52 -7.26 9.26
CA LYS A 453 0.77 -6.83 8.73
C LYS A 453 0.86 -7.03 7.21
N MET A 454 0.47 -8.21 6.71
CA MET A 454 0.50 -8.53 5.27
C MET A 454 -0.42 -7.63 4.45
N TYR A 455 -1.56 -7.22 5.00
CA TYR A 455 -2.57 -6.39 4.33
C TYR A 455 -2.48 -4.93 4.76
N SER A 456 -1.28 -4.45 5.05
CA SER A 456 -0.98 -3.06 5.36
C SER A 456 0.00 -2.48 4.36
N LYS A 457 -0.26 -1.24 3.91
CA LYS A 457 0.62 -0.53 2.99
C LYS A 457 0.46 0.97 3.19
N SER A 458 1.56 1.72 3.26
CA SER A 458 1.53 3.18 3.43
C SER A 458 0.61 3.65 4.57
N ARG A 459 0.75 3.04 5.77
CA ARG A 459 -0.05 3.25 7.00
C ARG A 459 -1.52 2.86 6.93
N ARG A 460 -2.01 2.41 5.77
CA ARG A 460 -3.38 1.92 5.59
C ARG A 460 -3.39 0.43 5.91
N LYS A 461 -4.12 0.07 6.96
CA LYS A 461 -4.28 -1.31 7.43
C LYS A 461 -5.62 -1.85 6.98
N ALA A 462 -5.61 -2.92 6.20
CA ALA A 462 -6.80 -3.41 5.51
C ALA A 462 -6.89 -4.94 5.48
N PRO A 463 -6.85 -5.62 6.66
CA PRO A 463 -7.06 -7.07 6.72
C PRO A 463 -8.43 -7.45 6.16
N ILE A 464 -8.45 -8.41 5.24
CA ILE A 464 -9.69 -8.86 4.57
C ILE A 464 -10.34 -10.10 5.20
N TYR A 465 -9.67 -10.71 6.18
CA TYR A 465 -10.21 -11.78 7.02
C TYR A 465 -10.29 -11.24 8.43
N TRP A 466 -11.48 -11.22 9.01
CA TRP A 466 -11.75 -10.58 10.28
C TRP A 466 -11.96 -11.62 11.35
N GLN A 467 -11.11 -11.60 12.39
CA GLN A 467 -11.27 -12.46 13.56
C GLN A 467 -12.11 -11.75 14.62
N LEU A 468 -13.31 -12.27 14.86
CA LEU A 468 -14.12 -11.93 16.04
C LEU A 468 -13.93 -13.05 17.05
N ALA A 469 -13.47 -12.75 18.26
CA ALA A 469 -13.13 -13.80 19.22
C ALA A 469 -13.49 -13.46 20.66
N THR A 470 -13.57 -14.51 21.49
CA THR A 470 -13.57 -14.37 22.94
C THR A 470 -12.23 -13.77 23.43
N PRO A 471 -12.14 -13.17 24.63
CA PRO A 471 -10.89 -12.65 25.18
C PRO A 471 -9.76 -13.69 25.24
N SER A 472 -10.09 -14.93 25.61
CA SER A 472 -9.14 -16.05 25.60
C SER A 472 -8.85 -16.61 24.20
N ALA A 473 -9.49 -16.10 23.14
CA ALA A 473 -9.44 -16.61 21.77
C ALA A 473 -9.66 -18.13 21.67
N SER A 474 -10.35 -18.71 22.65
CA SER A 474 -10.73 -20.13 22.68
C SER A 474 -11.86 -20.45 21.72
N TYR A 475 -12.59 -19.42 21.28
CA TYR A 475 -13.55 -19.49 20.19
C TYR A 475 -13.39 -18.25 19.32
N SER A 476 -13.33 -18.45 18.01
CA SER A 476 -13.23 -17.39 17.02
C SER A 476 -14.22 -17.65 15.88
N VAL A 477 -14.87 -16.59 15.43
CA VAL A 477 -15.59 -16.52 14.17
C VAL A 477 -14.76 -15.69 13.20
N TRP A 478 -14.54 -16.21 12.00
CA TRP A 478 -13.75 -15.58 10.95
C TRP A 478 -14.66 -15.16 9.80
N LEU A 479 -14.56 -13.89 9.40
CA LEU A 479 -15.40 -13.33 8.35
C LEU A 479 -14.56 -12.89 7.14
N TYR A 480 -15.06 -13.11 5.93
CA TYR A 480 -14.40 -12.67 4.69
C TYR A 480 -15.13 -11.49 4.04
N ILE A 481 -14.47 -10.32 3.95
CA ILE A 481 -15.16 -9.06 3.56
C ILE A 481 -15.82 -9.09 2.18
N HIS A 482 -15.26 -9.84 1.24
CA HIS A 482 -15.78 -9.93 -0.14
C HIS A 482 -16.94 -10.92 -0.28
N ALA A 483 -17.27 -11.64 0.78
CA ALA A 483 -18.41 -12.55 0.85
C ALA A 483 -19.52 -12.03 1.79
N PHE A 484 -19.36 -10.81 2.34
CA PHE A 484 -20.37 -10.19 3.21
C PHE A 484 -21.70 -9.99 2.47
N ASN A 485 -22.77 -10.20 3.22
CA ASN A 485 -24.14 -9.90 2.83
C ASN A 485 -24.88 -9.28 4.02
N LYS A 486 -26.13 -8.85 3.82
CA LYS A 486 -26.93 -8.19 4.87
C LYS A 486 -27.21 -9.09 6.07
N ASP A 487 -27.12 -10.41 5.89
CA ASP A 487 -27.45 -11.40 6.90
C ASP A 487 -26.22 -11.96 7.62
N THR A 488 -24.99 -11.59 7.20
CA THR A 488 -23.75 -12.18 7.75
C THR A 488 -23.72 -12.15 9.28
N LEU A 489 -23.92 -11.00 9.94
CA LEU A 489 -23.91 -10.96 11.42
C LEU A 489 -25.14 -11.63 12.06
N PHE A 490 -26.29 -11.66 11.39
CA PHE A 490 -27.44 -12.43 11.87
C PHE A 490 -27.15 -13.93 11.86
N ARG A 491 -26.45 -14.43 10.83
CA ARG A 491 -25.97 -15.81 10.75
C ARG A 491 -24.92 -16.09 11.81
N VAL A 492 -23.93 -15.22 11.99
CA VAL A 492 -22.96 -15.32 13.11
C VAL A 492 -23.70 -15.52 14.44
N GLN A 493 -24.71 -14.70 14.70
CA GLN A 493 -25.52 -14.80 15.92
C GLN A 493 -26.26 -16.13 16.03
N ASN A 494 -27.04 -16.50 15.02
CA ASN A 494 -28.07 -17.55 15.13
C ASN A 494 -27.56 -18.95 14.75
N ASP A 495 -26.61 -19.03 13.82
CA ASP A 495 -26.15 -20.30 13.23
C ASP A 495 -24.83 -20.77 13.86
N TYR A 496 -24.02 -19.85 14.41
CA TYR A 496 -22.70 -20.17 14.96
C TYR A 496 -22.62 -19.96 16.47
N VAL A 497 -22.78 -18.73 16.95
CA VAL A 497 -22.47 -18.38 18.35
C VAL A 497 -23.54 -18.90 19.31
N ALA A 498 -24.83 -18.71 19.01
CA ALA A 498 -25.91 -19.18 19.89
C ALA A 498 -25.98 -20.71 20.01
N PRO A 499 -25.86 -21.50 18.92
CA PRO A 499 -25.80 -22.95 19.01
C PRO A 499 -24.57 -23.43 19.79
N LYS A 500 -23.41 -22.79 19.59
CA LYS A 500 -22.19 -23.12 20.35
C LYS A 500 -22.37 -22.87 21.84
N LEU A 501 -22.90 -21.71 22.23
CA LEU A 501 -23.19 -21.41 23.63
C LEU A 501 -24.12 -22.47 24.25
N ALA A 502 -25.21 -22.83 23.57
CA ALA A 502 -26.14 -23.84 24.07
C ALA A 502 -25.52 -25.25 24.17
N HIS A 503 -24.55 -25.58 23.31
CA HIS A 503 -23.77 -26.82 23.42
C HIS A 503 -22.87 -26.79 24.66
N GLU A 504 -22.11 -25.72 24.86
CA GLU A 504 -21.16 -25.61 25.96
C GLU A 504 -21.84 -25.44 27.33
N GLU A 505 -23.03 -24.83 27.38
CA GLU A 505 -23.88 -24.79 28.58
C GLU A 505 -24.34 -26.20 28.99
N ARG A 506 -24.82 -27.02 28.04
CA ARG A 506 -25.16 -28.42 28.31
C ARG A 506 -23.97 -29.24 28.78
N ARG A 507 -22.79 -29.00 28.19
CA ARG A 507 -21.54 -29.66 28.61
C ARG A 507 -21.15 -29.27 30.04
N LEU A 508 -21.27 -27.99 30.38
CA LEU A 508 -21.04 -27.50 31.74
C LEU A 508 -22.00 -28.13 32.74
N GLU A 509 -23.28 -28.26 32.40
CA GLU A 509 -24.28 -28.93 33.24
C GLU A 509 -23.94 -30.41 33.46
N SER A 510 -23.52 -31.14 32.42
CA SER A 510 -23.10 -32.54 32.53
C SER A 510 -21.90 -32.69 33.47
N LEU A 511 -20.83 -31.92 33.22
CA LEU A 511 -19.62 -31.91 34.06
C LEU A 511 -19.95 -31.56 35.52
N THR A 512 -20.83 -30.59 35.75
CA THR A 512 -21.25 -30.20 37.09
C THR A 512 -21.98 -31.35 37.80
N ASN A 513 -22.83 -32.09 37.08
CA ASN A 513 -23.58 -33.21 37.67
C ASN A 513 -22.71 -34.45 37.93
N GLU A 514 -21.72 -34.73 37.07
CA GLU A 514 -20.79 -35.85 37.22
C GLU A 514 -19.83 -35.68 38.41
N LEU A 515 -19.49 -34.44 38.78
CA LEU A 515 -18.45 -34.11 39.74
C LEU A 515 -18.91 -33.93 41.19
N ARG A 516 -20.18 -34.20 41.49
CA ARG A 516 -20.87 -33.78 42.74
C ARG A 516 -20.17 -34.14 44.05
N ASP A 517 -19.51 -35.29 44.17
CA ASP A 517 -18.99 -35.73 45.50
C ASP A 517 -17.51 -36.15 45.57
N ASN A 518 -16.79 -36.40 44.46
CA ASN A 518 -15.37 -36.84 44.48
C ASN A 518 -14.50 -36.30 43.33
N ALA A 519 -14.68 -35.02 42.96
CA ALA A 519 -13.89 -34.40 41.90
C ALA A 519 -12.39 -34.27 42.24
N THR A 520 -11.53 -34.83 41.39
CA THR A 520 -10.08 -34.62 41.44
C THR A 520 -9.71 -33.16 41.17
N ALA A 521 -8.51 -32.74 41.55
CA ALA A 521 -8.02 -31.39 41.26
C ALA A 521 -8.02 -31.04 39.76
N VAL A 522 -7.78 -32.04 38.90
CA VAL A 522 -7.82 -31.89 37.43
C VAL A 522 -9.24 -31.62 36.96
N GLN A 523 -10.22 -32.40 37.42
CA GLN A 523 -11.62 -32.22 37.07
C GLN A 523 -12.20 -30.88 37.56
N ARG A 524 -11.79 -30.42 38.75
CA ARG A 524 -12.17 -29.09 39.24
C ARG A 524 -11.60 -27.96 38.36
N LYS A 525 -10.37 -28.13 37.86
CA LYS A 525 -9.74 -27.19 36.94
C LYS A 525 -10.45 -27.17 35.58
N GLU A 526 -10.84 -28.34 35.07
CA GLU A 526 -11.61 -28.47 33.82
C GLU A 526 -12.99 -27.80 33.95
N LEU A 527 -13.72 -28.06 35.04
CA LEU A 527 -15.00 -27.41 35.31
C LEU A 527 -14.87 -25.88 35.37
N ALA A 528 -13.83 -25.38 36.07
CA ALA A 528 -13.56 -23.95 36.14
C ALA A 528 -13.23 -23.34 34.76
N ALA A 529 -12.46 -24.04 33.93
CA ALA A 529 -12.14 -23.60 32.57
C ALA A 529 -13.40 -23.57 31.69
N GLN A 530 -14.27 -24.58 31.80
CA GLN A 530 -15.54 -24.65 31.08
C GLN A 530 -16.49 -23.51 31.50
N GLN A 531 -16.58 -23.22 32.80
CA GLN A 531 -17.40 -22.12 33.32
C GLN A 531 -16.94 -20.77 32.73
N VAL A 532 -15.63 -20.51 32.73
CA VAL A 532 -15.06 -19.29 32.13
C VAL A 532 -15.37 -19.23 30.63
N PHE A 533 -15.26 -20.35 29.91
CA PHE A 533 -15.55 -20.38 28.48
C PHE A 533 -17.01 -20.07 28.15
N VAL A 534 -17.96 -20.64 28.90
CA VAL A 534 -19.39 -20.34 28.77
C VAL A 534 -19.69 -18.87 29.06
N GLU A 535 -19.06 -18.29 30.10
CA GLU A 535 -19.20 -16.86 30.42
C GLU A 535 -18.65 -15.97 29.31
N GLU A 536 -17.49 -16.30 28.73
CA GLU A 536 -16.93 -15.58 27.59
C GLU A 536 -17.83 -15.67 26.36
N LEU A 537 -18.37 -16.86 26.04
CA LEU A 537 -19.31 -17.05 24.91
C LEU A 537 -20.61 -16.28 25.11
N ARG A 538 -21.14 -16.24 26.34
CA ARG A 538 -22.34 -15.46 26.65
C ARG A 538 -22.09 -13.97 26.45
N ALA A 539 -20.97 -13.45 26.94
CA ALA A 539 -20.58 -12.05 26.72
C ALA A 539 -20.35 -11.75 25.24
N PHE A 540 -19.69 -12.65 24.51
CA PHE A 540 -19.47 -12.53 23.07
C PHE A 540 -20.79 -12.48 22.29
N LEU A 541 -21.74 -13.37 22.58
CA LEU A 541 -23.06 -13.38 21.96
C LEU A 541 -23.85 -12.10 22.22
N GLU A 542 -23.81 -11.55 23.43
CA GLU A 542 -24.47 -10.29 23.76
C GLU A 542 -23.88 -9.11 22.97
N GLU A 543 -22.56 -9.08 22.79
CA GLU A 543 -21.92 -8.07 21.94
C GLU A 543 -22.24 -8.27 20.45
N VAL A 544 -22.32 -9.51 19.96
CA VAL A 544 -22.79 -9.80 18.59
C VAL A 544 -24.21 -9.29 18.38
N LYS A 545 -25.15 -9.60 19.30
CA LYS A 545 -26.53 -9.10 19.24
C LYS A 545 -26.60 -7.58 19.22
N ARG A 546 -25.72 -6.91 19.98
CA ARG A 546 -25.66 -5.45 20.06
C ARG A 546 -25.34 -4.79 18.72
N VAL A 547 -24.39 -5.36 17.97
CA VAL A 547 -23.92 -4.79 16.70
C VAL A 547 -24.64 -5.33 15.47
N THR A 548 -25.32 -6.47 15.57
CA THR A 548 -26.02 -7.11 14.44
C THR A 548 -26.99 -6.17 13.70
N PRO A 549 -27.86 -5.38 14.38
CA PRO A 549 -28.73 -4.43 13.68
C PRO A 549 -27.99 -3.29 12.96
N LEU A 550 -26.74 -3.02 13.34
CA LEU A 550 -25.89 -1.99 12.72
C LEU A 550 -25.18 -2.49 11.46
N TRP A 551 -25.30 -3.78 11.13
CA TRP A 551 -24.62 -4.40 10.00
C TRP A 551 -25.13 -3.88 8.66
N ASN A 552 -24.30 -3.09 7.99
CA ASN A 552 -24.53 -2.64 6.62
C ASN A 552 -23.18 -2.21 5.98
N PRO A 553 -22.23 -3.14 5.80
CA PRO A 553 -20.92 -2.79 5.29
C PRO A 553 -20.98 -2.31 3.84
N ASN A 554 -20.11 -1.35 3.51
CA ASN A 554 -19.84 -0.90 2.15
C ASN A 554 -18.33 -0.82 1.92
N LEU A 555 -17.80 -1.67 1.05
CA LEU A 555 -16.36 -1.75 0.77
C LEU A 555 -15.74 -0.43 0.28
N ASP A 556 -16.54 0.48 -0.30
CA ASP A 556 -16.06 1.82 -0.67
C ASP A 556 -15.59 2.63 0.55
N ASP A 557 -16.11 2.35 1.75
CA ASP A 557 -15.71 3.03 2.97
C ASP A 557 -14.33 2.57 3.48
N GLY A 558 -13.79 1.49 2.93
CA GLY A 558 -12.52 0.88 3.34
C GLY A 558 -12.65 -0.01 4.58
N VAL A 559 -11.66 -0.87 4.81
CA VAL A 559 -11.75 -1.93 5.82
C VAL A 559 -11.94 -1.38 7.22
N ILE A 560 -11.13 -0.39 7.61
CA ILE A 560 -11.11 0.12 8.98
C ILE A 560 -12.44 0.75 9.40
N ILE A 561 -13.14 1.45 8.50
CA ILE A 561 -14.44 2.07 8.80
C ILE A 561 -15.53 1.01 8.94
N ASN A 562 -15.56 0.03 8.04
CA ASN A 562 -16.53 -1.07 8.12
C ASN A 562 -16.34 -1.94 9.38
N PHE A 563 -15.10 -2.11 9.83
CA PHE A 563 -14.77 -2.95 10.99
C PHE A 563 -14.92 -2.18 12.32
N ALA A 564 -14.86 -0.85 12.31
CA ALA A 564 -14.90 -0.01 13.51
C ALA A 564 -16.06 -0.30 14.49
N PRO A 565 -17.32 -0.54 14.05
CA PRO A 565 -18.41 -0.85 14.97
C PRO A 565 -18.20 -2.12 15.80
N LEU A 566 -17.36 -3.06 15.32
CA LEU A 566 -17.11 -4.35 15.94
C LEU A 566 -15.93 -4.34 16.92
N TRP A 567 -15.38 -3.17 17.29
CA TRP A 567 -14.17 -3.07 18.11
C TRP A 567 -14.24 -3.84 19.44
N ARG A 568 -15.44 -4.04 20.00
CA ARG A 568 -15.68 -4.82 21.23
C ARG A 568 -15.53 -6.33 21.05
N LEU A 569 -15.61 -6.83 19.81
CA LEU A 569 -15.51 -8.25 19.44
C LEU A 569 -14.07 -8.67 19.06
N VAL A 570 -13.09 -7.78 19.24
CA VAL A 570 -11.66 -8.05 18.98
C VAL A 570 -10.77 -7.95 20.23
N PRO A 571 -11.17 -8.47 21.40
CA PRO A 571 -10.38 -8.35 22.64
C PRO A 571 -9.04 -9.09 22.59
N GLN A 572 -8.90 -10.09 21.72
CA GLN A 572 -7.69 -10.89 21.54
C GLN A 572 -6.53 -10.12 20.90
N ASN A 573 -6.81 -9.02 20.18
CA ASN A 573 -5.80 -8.16 19.56
C ASN A 573 -5.97 -6.70 20.01
N LYS A 574 -5.31 -6.34 21.11
CA LYS A 574 -5.42 -5.01 21.73
C LYS A 574 -4.97 -3.86 20.82
N ALA A 575 -3.97 -4.09 19.97
CA ALA A 575 -3.47 -3.08 19.05
C ALA A 575 -4.54 -2.74 17.99
N TRP A 576 -5.09 -3.76 17.34
CA TRP A 576 -6.17 -3.58 16.36
C TRP A 576 -7.44 -3.04 17.00
N GLN A 577 -7.82 -3.55 18.18
CA GLN A 577 -8.97 -3.04 18.93
C GLN A 577 -8.87 -1.53 19.22
N LYS A 578 -7.67 -1.04 19.58
CA LYS A 578 -7.44 0.40 19.80
C LYS A 578 -7.62 1.21 18.52
N GLU A 579 -7.16 0.70 17.37
CA GLU A 579 -7.34 1.36 16.08
C GLU A 579 -8.80 1.39 15.64
N LEU A 580 -9.53 0.27 15.79
CA LEU A 580 -10.96 0.20 15.53
C LEU A 580 -11.74 1.16 16.43
N LYS A 581 -11.43 1.19 17.72
CA LYS A 581 -12.06 2.11 18.66
C LYS A 581 -11.77 3.57 18.29
N SER A 582 -10.52 3.91 17.97
CA SER A 582 -10.18 5.27 17.55
C SER A 582 -10.92 5.69 16.27
N THR A 583 -11.10 4.75 15.35
CA THR A 583 -11.87 4.97 14.11
C THR A 583 -13.37 5.12 14.40
N TRP A 584 -13.91 4.29 15.31
CA TRP A 584 -15.29 4.38 15.77
C TRP A 584 -15.59 5.72 16.46
N ASP A 585 -14.69 6.18 17.33
CA ASP A 585 -14.80 7.47 18.01
C ASP A 585 -14.74 8.63 17.00
N ALA A 586 -13.88 8.53 15.97
CA ALA A 586 -13.82 9.49 14.87
C ALA A 586 -15.09 9.49 14.00
N LEU A 587 -15.70 8.32 13.77
CA LEU A 587 -16.97 8.17 13.06
C LEU A 587 -18.14 8.79 13.86
N CYS A 588 -18.17 8.55 15.17
CA CYS A 588 -19.11 9.20 16.09
C CYS A 588 -18.92 10.73 16.10
N GLY A 589 -17.66 11.20 16.04
CA GLY A 589 -17.27 12.60 15.97
C GLY A 589 -17.37 13.25 14.58
N ALA A 590 -18.10 12.66 13.63
CA ALA A 590 -18.38 13.22 12.30
C ALA A 590 -17.13 13.49 11.43
N LYS A 591 -16.04 12.73 11.60
CA LYS A 591 -14.83 12.88 10.75
C LYS A 591 -14.97 12.18 9.38
N TYR A 592 -15.89 11.22 9.25
CA TYR A 592 -16.06 10.40 8.05
C TYR A 592 -17.46 10.53 7.45
N GLU A 593 -18.01 11.75 7.39
CA GLU A 593 -19.36 12.00 6.82
C GLU A 593 -19.48 11.60 5.33
N TRP A 594 -18.36 11.38 4.65
CA TRP A 594 -18.32 10.86 3.29
C TRP A 594 -18.58 9.35 3.21
N ALA A 595 -18.47 8.61 4.32
CA ALA A 595 -18.66 7.16 4.39
C ALA A 595 -20.14 6.80 4.41
N HIS A 596 -20.52 5.75 3.69
CA HIS A 596 -21.89 5.25 3.62
C HIS A 596 -22.36 4.72 4.98
N LEU A 597 -21.45 4.13 5.77
CA LEU A 597 -21.74 3.72 7.14
C LEU A 597 -22.16 4.91 8.02
N ALA A 598 -21.54 6.08 7.85
CA ALA A 598 -21.95 7.29 8.56
C ALA A 598 -23.38 7.70 8.18
N MET A 599 -23.70 7.66 6.88
CA MET A 599 -25.06 7.93 6.38
C MET A 599 -26.09 6.93 6.91
N TYR A 600 -25.72 5.66 7.03
CA TYR A 600 -26.60 4.63 7.57
C TYR A 600 -26.89 4.82 9.06
N LEU A 601 -25.86 5.17 9.85
CA LEU A 601 -25.98 5.32 11.31
C LEU A 601 -26.59 6.67 11.74
N TRP A 602 -26.24 7.76 11.05
CA TRP A 602 -26.66 9.13 11.37
C TRP A 602 -27.20 9.90 10.16
N PRO A 603 -28.26 9.43 9.48
CA PRO A 603 -28.83 10.15 8.34
C PRO A 603 -29.24 11.60 8.67
N GLU A 604 -29.72 11.85 9.90
CA GLU A 604 -30.05 13.18 10.42
C GLU A 604 -28.87 14.14 10.49
N ARG A 605 -27.64 13.62 10.52
CA ARG A 605 -26.39 14.39 10.51
C ARG A 605 -25.85 14.53 9.09
N VAL A 606 -25.81 13.43 8.33
CA VAL A 606 -25.14 13.40 7.02
C VAL A 606 -25.98 14.04 5.91
N VAL A 607 -27.31 13.84 5.91
CA VAL A 607 -28.20 14.41 4.86
C VAL A 607 -28.13 15.93 4.83
N PRO A 608 -28.22 16.68 5.96
CA PRO A 608 -28.04 18.13 5.94
C PRO A 608 -26.66 18.57 5.43
N ASN A 609 -25.61 17.82 5.71
CA ASN A 609 -24.26 18.12 5.22
C ASN A 609 -24.17 17.99 3.69
N CYS A 610 -24.92 17.07 3.06
CA CYS A 610 -24.99 16.95 1.60
C CYS A 610 -25.61 18.19 0.92
N ALA A 611 -26.47 18.93 1.62
CA ALA A 611 -27.02 20.18 1.09
C ALA A 611 -25.98 21.32 1.07
N ARG A 612 -24.90 21.21 1.86
CA ARG A 612 -23.86 22.23 2.02
C ARG A 612 -22.55 21.87 1.32
N ASP A 613 -22.28 20.58 1.15
CA ASP A 613 -21.09 20.06 0.49
C ASP A 613 -21.49 19.15 -0.68
N ARG A 614 -21.21 19.62 -1.90
CA ARG A 614 -21.49 18.88 -3.15
C ARG A 614 -20.71 17.58 -3.24
N SER A 615 -19.49 17.51 -2.71
CA SER A 615 -18.68 16.30 -2.71
C SER A 615 -19.31 15.22 -1.83
N LEU A 616 -19.85 15.60 -0.67
CA LEU A 616 -20.65 14.70 0.17
C LEU A 616 -21.95 14.30 -0.53
N ALA A 617 -22.64 15.24 -1.19
CA ALA A 617 -23.84 14.93 -1.96
C ALA A 617 -23.58 13.90 -3.07
N ILE A 618 -22.45 14.00 -3.78
CA ILE A 618 -22.06 13.03 -4.80
C ILE A 618 -21.76 11.66 -4.16
N ALA A 619 -21.06 11.64 -3.01
CA ALA A 619 -20.77 10.41 -2.27
C ALA A 619 -22.05 9.60 -1.99
N HIS A 620 -23.11 10.29 -1.59
CA HIS A 620 -24.36 9.69 -1.14
C HIS A 620 -25.48 9.66 -2.19
N GLY A 621 -25.18 10.02 -3.45
CA GLY A 621 -26.18 10.01 -4.53
C GLY A 621 -27.24 11.13 -4.46
N PHE A 622 -26.96 12.22 -3.74
CA PHE A 622 -27.84 13.37 -3.56
C PHE A 622 -27.46 14.61 -4.37
N ALA A 623 -26.47 14.52 -5.25
CA ALA A 623 -26.06 15.64 -6.08
C ALA A 623 -27.23 16.29 -6.82
N ASN A 624 -28.08 15.50 -7.49
CA ASN A 624 -29.23 16.00 -8.24
C ASN A 624 -30.37 16.55 -7.37
N VAL A 625 -30.38 16.20 -6.07
CA VAL A 625 -31.41 16.63 -5.12
C VAL A 625 -31.15 18.03 -4.58
N PHE A 626 -29.89 18.29 -4.21
CA PHE A 626 -29.49 19.55 -3.57
C PHE A 626 -28.78 20.52 -4.50
N TRP A 627 -28.25 20.06 -5.63
CA TRP A 627 -27.41 20.85 -6.52
C TRP A 627 -27.98 20.87 -7.95
N VAL A 628 -27.69 21.94 -8.67
CA VAL A 628 -28.07 22.14 -10.08
C VAL A 628 -26.97 22.89 -10.81
N GLU A 629 -26.76 22.55 -12.07
CA GLU A 629 -25.85 23.28 -12.93
C GLU A 629 -26.57 24.51 -13.51
N GLY A 630 -25.98 25.69 -13.31
CA GLY A 630 -26.45 26.95 -13.86
C GLY A 630 -26.19 27.04 -15.36
N SER A 631 -26.81 28.03 -16.01
CA SER A 631 -26.60 28.31 -17.44
C SER A 631 -25.16 28.72 -17.79
N ASP A 632 -24.36 29.10 -16.79
CA ASP A 632 -22.94 29.43 -16.91
C ASP A 632 -22.00 28.23 -16.68
N GLY A 633 -22.56 27.02 -16.56
CA GLY A 633 -21.82 25.79 -16.26
C GLY A 633 -21.36 25.68 -14.80
N LYS A 634 -21.69 26.66 -13.93
CA LYS A 634 -21.35 26.59 -12.52
C LYS A 634 -22.41 25.83 -11.75
N THR A 635 -21.99 24.89 -10.92
CA THR A 635 -22.91 24.20 -10.03
C THR A 635 -23.23 25.07 -8.82
N MET A 636 -24.51 25.21 -8.50
CA MET A 636 -25.00 25.93 -7.34
C MET A 636 -26.00 25.11 -6.54
N THR A 637 -26.14 25.44 -5.26
CA THR A 637 -27.17 24.83 -4.41
C THR A 637 -28.56 25.25 -4.91
N ARG A 638 -29.49 24.29 -4.97
CA ARG A 638 -30.89 24.56 -5.29
C ARG A 638 -31.53 25.37 -4.17
N LYS A 639 -32.25 26.44 -4.54
CA LYS A 639 -33.06 27.22 -3.58
C LYS A 639 -34.11 26.35 -2.90
N THR A 640 -34.72 25.44 -3.66
CA THR A 640 -35.67 24.45 -3.18
C THR A 640 -35.17 23.07 -3.62
N PRO A 641 -34.74 22.20 -2.70
CA PRO A 641 -34.38 20.83 -3.01
C PRO A 641 -35.52 20.09 -3.70
N THR A 642 -35.22 19.15 -4.60
CA THR A 642 -36.28 18.36 -5.27
C THR A 642 -36.98 17.39 -4.32
N ARG A 643 -36.34 17.08 -3.19
CA ARG A 643 -36.85 16.25 -2.08
C ARG A 643 -36.43 16.90 -0.77
N SER A 644 -37.29 16.87 0.24
CA SER A 644 -36.97 17.56 1.50
C SER A 644 -35.93 16.80 2.32
N VAL A 645 -35.18 17.50 3.17
CA VAL A 645 -34.21 16.87 4.09
C VAL A 645 -34.93 15.90 5.02
N ASP A 646 -36.07 16.28 5.59
CA ASP A 646 -36.84 15.46 6.52
C ASP A 646 -37.34 14.16 5.87
N GLU A 647 -37.78 14.22 4.61
CA GLU A 647 -38.18 13.05 3.83
C GLU A 647 -37.00 12.06 3.68
N LEU A 648 -35.85 12.55 3.25
CA LEU A 648 -34.64 11.75 3.02
C LEU A 648 -34.09 11.12 4.30
N VAL A 649 -34.14 11.87 5.42
CA VAL A 649 -33.73 11.39 6.75
C VAL A 649 -34.70 10.30 7.20
N ARG A 650 -36.01 10.53 7.10
CA ARG A 650 -37.04 9.56 7.52
C ARG A 650 -36.91 8.24 6.77
N GLU A 651 -36.66 8.26 5.46
CA GLU A 651 -36.48 7.05 4.65
C GLU A 651 -35.27 6.20 5.04
N ARG A 652 -34.22 6.83 5.57
CA ARG A 652 -32.97 6.17 5.95
C ARG A 652 -32.90 5.85 7.44
N THR A 653 -33.84 6.35 8.23
CA THR A 653 -33.84 6.14 9.67
C THR A 653 -34.54 4.83 10.00
N SER A 654 -33.81 3.90 10.60
CA SER A 654 -34.38 2.68 11.20
C SER A 654 -34.43 2.81 12.72
N PRO A 655 -35.59 2.65 13.37
CA PRO A 655 -35.69 2.64 14.83
C PRO A 655 -34.83 1.57 15.49
N ALA A 656 -34.71 0.39 14.85
CA ALA A 656 -33.87 -0.71 15.34
C ALA A 656 -32.38 -0.33 15.31
N VAL A 657 -31.92 0.32 14.23
CA VAL A 657 -30.56 0.83 14.11
C VAL A 657 -30.29 1.90 15.16
N LYS A 658 -31.23 2.84 15.36
CA LYS A 658 -31.10 3.88 16.40
C LYS A 658 -31.01 3.31 17.81
N ALA A 659 -31.85 2.33 18.13
CA ALA A 659 -31.82 1.66 19.44
C ALA A 659 -30.50 0.90 19.65
N ALA A 660 -30.04 0.13 18.66
CA ALA A 660 -28.78 -0.60 18.71
C ALA A 660 -27.57 0.35 18.80
N LEU A 661 -27.60 1.47 18.07
CA LEU A 661 -26.54 2.47 18.07
C LEU A 661 -26.41 3.15 19.42
N LYS A 662 -27.54 3.55 20.01
CA LYS A 662 -27.59 4.08 21.38
C LYS A 662 -27.03 3.06 22.37
N SER A 663 -27.48 1.81 22.26
CA SER A 663 -27.01 0.69 23.09
C SER A 663 -25.49 0.47 22.99
N LEU A 664 -24.89 0.61 21.80
CA LEU A 664 -23.44 0.48 21.60
C LEU A 664 -22.64 1.65 22.17
N ILE A 665 -23.14 2.88 22.01
CA ILE A 665 -22.48 4.10 22.52
C ILE A 665 -22.53 4.16 24.05
N GLU A 666 -23.66 3.79 24.65
CA GLU A 666 -23.87 3.85 26.11
C GLU A 666 -23.29 2.63 26.84
N ALA A 667 -22.97 1.54 26.14
CA ALA A 667 -22.42 0.34 26.77
C ALA A 667 -21.12 0.64 27.54
N PRO A 668 -20.97 0.17 28.79
CA PRO A 668 -19.73 0.36 29.54
C PRO A 668 -18.58 -0.31 28.80
N VAL A 669 -17.41 0.33 28.77
CA VAL A 669 -16.20 -0.33 28.27
C VAL A 669 -15.83 -1.41 29.26
N ALA A 670 -15.85 -2.68 28.86
CA ALA A 670 -15.37 -3.77 29.69
C ALA A 670 -13.88 -3.57 29.92
N ASN A 671 -13.51 -2.94 31.04
CA ASN A 671 -12.12 -2.92 31.48
C ASN A 671 -11.75 -4.34 31.85
N GLY A 672 -10.88 -4.97 31.05
CA GLY A 672 -10.29 -6.28 31.32
C GLY A 672 -9.30 -6.25 32.48
N ASN A 673 -9.75 -5.80 33.66
CA ASN A 673 -9.02 -5.88 34.91
C ASN A 673 -10.00 -6.21 36.03
N GLY A 674 -10.19 -7.51 36.27
CA GLY A 674 -10.64 -8.03 37.56
C GLY A 674 -9.54 -7.81 38.61
N GLY A 675 -9.31 -6.56 38.99
CA GLY A 675 -8.46 -6.18 40.10
C GLY A 675 -9.31 -5.99 41.35
N ARG A 676 -9.20 -6.93 42.29
CA ARG A 676 -9.76 -6.85 43.65
C ARG A 676 -9.81 -5.41 44.18
N GLY A 677 -11.00 -4.96 44.56
CA GLY A 677 -11.18 -3.70 45.27
C GLY A 677 -10.32 -3.67 46.53
N ARG A 678 -9.33 -2.77 46.56
CA ARG A 678 -8.78 -2.24 47.81
C ARG A 678 -9.54 -0.96 48.11
N THR A 679 -10.38 -1.04 49.13
CA THR A 679 -10.97 0.09 49.84
C THR A 679 -9.86 1.09 50.22
N GLY A 680 -9.79 2.20 49.49
CA GLY A 680 -8.93 3.34 49.76
C GLY A 680 -9.66 4.34 50.66
N ARG A 681 -9.20 4.39 51.91
CA ARG A 681 -9.67 5.24 53.00
C ARG A 681 -9.55 6.72 52.62
N SER A 682 -10.64 7.46 52.77
CA SER A 682 -10.71 8.92 52.71
C SER A 682 -9.62 9.58 53.58
N ARG A 683 -8.88 10.53 53.02
CA ARG A 683 -8.13 11.55 53.76
C ARG A 683 -8.55 12.92 53.25
N SER A 684 -9.23 13.64 54.12
CA SER A 684 -9.54 15.07 54.00
C SER A 684 -8.25 15.88 54.01
N THR A 685 -8.06 16.74 53.01
CA THR A 685 -7.09 17.84 53.08
C THR A 685 -7.83 19.08 53.59
N ALA A 686 -7.58 19.42 54.85
CA ALA A 686 -7.88 20.74 55.40
C ALA A 686 -6.83 21.73 54.86
N ALA A 687 -7.31 22.87 54.36
CA ALA A 687 -6.51 24.03 54.03
C ALA A 687 -6.07 24.74 55.33
N THR A 688 -4.82 25.15 55.40
CA THR A 688 -4.32 26.11 56.38
C THR A 688 -3.59 27.22 55.65
N GLU A 689 -4.11 28.42 55.84
CA GLU A 689 -3.56 29.74 55.56
C GLU A 689 -2.40 30.09 56.53
N GLY A 690 -1.62 31.11 56.16
CA GLY A 690 -0.69 31.87 57.04
C GLY A 690 0.79 31.67 56.67
N GLU A 691 1.41 32.53 55.87
CA GLU A 691 2.02 33.85 56.20
C GLU A 691 3.27 33.79 57.11
N ASP A 692 4.28 34.53 56.64
CA ASP A 692 5.43 35.16 57.32
C ASP A 692 6.54 34.31 57.97
N ALA A 693 7.71 34.27 57.32
CA ALA A 693 8.91 35.07 57.68
C ALA A 693 10.11 34.72 56.78
#